data_AF-A0A256BC78-F1
#
_entry.id   AF-A0A256BC78-F1
#
_cell.length_a   1.000
_cell.length_b   1.000
_cell.length_c   1.000
_cell.angle_alpha   90.00
_cell.angle_beta   90.00
_cell.angle_gamma   90.00
#
_symmetry.space_group_name_H-M   'P 1'
#
loop_
_entity.id
_entity.type
_entity.pdbx_description
1 polymer ?
#
loop_
_entity_poly.entity_id
_entity_poly.type
_entity_poly.pdbx_seq_one_letter_code
_entity_poly.pdbx_strand_id
1 'polypeptide(L)'
;MPEQNVHVSRTQKNRKLGLEENQDNLSGSRTNQEERDRSVYRYLLTCLTDLFLIKNSKGHEQPNESSIANQWGQKDNRIFVRRVLRSVMPEYYPEESANPVPGLTLGKLIEILKSIQEYKSQKSLTAKDQNDLKNKPLALTRDEKLRAIRKFSELSIDERDQLKIGVNPSEAILQKLLEDITHPITGLDANNIARLCQLTLNTYQALRTANLDSQELEGSSRQKFIGTIIVKLLNEYFPESSQLNTIIRDLVDKVEREINRIEFQCGINQVKALLSNEVEIEKDKSNILSASFVKHLTQSVVENEILTDEFPVYLKYIEIEKKQPLPLYIKQNGEETGLLNPKLLQYEKNTSHGFTESIDGLEKQFVYKAKVHFHVRPPEDYKPRFPKQFAKLTENSYGGTLNFYEEITGIGSPVSNISGVINRVLFWDIPILGDYMPIANEVLCYEEVIGQSSHSPVWCKTVVKLCKEEDVERSIYENKSYEEISSNHDLASGEYCGFDLLEVVARSALLARLKAIKQLGIDANKYLTELCHRIEELDIFRDAKKLLHFYPFSLMAMEGKIEETIFANGKYRTKDDQFDFIETEPQRSWSLVAYEAHLAIADAYLQEGLYRIGKKYLDIIEPHVEKNYLSDLGVARYWLCKFRYHYLTDLDDPENIHSDRYQAIQKALTSLERAEFHVKQRLYKYYKIGEFSQSNFHPFFYILSRATAFHAKIYMYTSAYTNRPGGRWETLLEPIRLLEKARIYAARDGSESYYAYWSAYQSWNYLILAYLGEFDHNSQISREECLDWAKRLIDHALLCYSSIGKQCYQEIKDNGGKVTDISRPEIDELKYYEKYGDVEVQVTPLIRELPINNFFYGDSRYSQAYNASSHVLSIDMSILKQPSAISSETIYLFGTHSTILLFAIGMRELCVDQGSEEQIQSQVEKALRIFTYCWAIAKDGSTSNCEENDHKFYLDRNFEKDSCDRSGDSLVMGLYPHRLTDFTDLGKIFAAVCKAILIIYGQANHSSTVSEEASEIAMNWDEVELLLSSLHDRYKPSSFKSKQVLDQSRYNGHFDGQFKKVKLYFAQLKRKKNSQASDSCEKIISIRDKLVKDVFKIMRGENDVKA
;
A
#
# COMPACT_ATOMS: atom_id res chain seq x y z
N MET A 1 -10.10 -25.64 50.97
CA MET A 1 -10.10 -26.14 52.36
C MET A 1 -8.69 -26.54 52.74
N PRO A 2 -8.18 -26.29 53.96
CA PRO A 2 -8.76 -25.56 55.08
C PRO A 2 -7.91 -24.37 55.59
N GLU A 3 -8.58 -23.55 56.41
CA GLU A 3 -8.11 -22.44 57.24
C GLU A 3 -7.32 -22.94 58.47
N GLN A 4 -6.54 -22.06 59.11
CA GLN A 4 -6.62 -21.87 60.57
C GLN A 4 -5.94 -20.60 61.11
N ASN A 5 -6.79 -19.80 61.76
CA ASN A 5 -6.66 -18.69 62.72
C ASN A 5 -5.40 -18.61 63.61
N VAL A 6 -5.02 -17.36 63.95
CA VAL A 6 -4.79 -16.93 65.35
C VAL A 6 -5.29 -15.49 65.56
N HIS A 7 -6.29 -15.35 66.45
CA HIS A 7 -6.73 -14.12 67.13
C HIS A 7 -5.74 -13.75 68.25
N VAL A 8 -5.52 -12.45 68.55
CA VAL A 8 -5.65 -11.88 69.91
C VAL A 8 -5.96 -10.36 69.84
N SER A 9 -6.81 -9.97 70.78
CA SER A 9 -7.58 -8.77 71.14
C SER A 9 -6.95 -7.37 71.28
N ARG A 10 -7.79 -6.40 70.89
CA ARG A 10 -8.08 -5.05 71.45
C ARG A 10 -7.61 -4.75 72.88
N THR A 11 -7.09 -3.52 73.12
CA THR A 11 -7.76 -2.54 74.00
C THR A 11 -7.27 -1.10 73.78
N GLN A 12 -8.25 -0.18 73.78
CA GLN A 12 -8.14 1.26 73.53
C GLN A 12 -7.46 2.02 74.68
N LYS A 13 -6.74 3.09 74.34
CA LYS A 13 -6.68 4.32 75.16
C LYS A 13 -6.74 5.54 74.24
N ASN A 14 -7.88 6.22 74.26
CA ASN A 14 -8.09 7.55 73.67
C ASN A 14 -7.21 8.59 74.37
N ARG A 15 -6.49 9.41 73.59
CA ARG A 15 -6.24 10.83 73.92
C ARG A 15 -6.06 11.65 72.63
N LYS A 16 -6.81 12.75 72.58
CA LYS A 16 -6.93 13.78 71.53
C LYS A 16 -5.60 14.26 70.96
N LEU A 17 -5.55 14.38 69.63
CA LEU A 17 -4.87 15.36 68.74
C LEU A 17 -5.62 15.17 67.40
N GLY A 18 -6.28 16.13 66.75
CA GLY A 18 -5.86 17.50 66.48
C GLY A 18 -5.42 17.60 65.01
N LEU A 19 -6.38 17.56 64.07
CA LEU A 19 -6.33 18.08 62.69
C LEU A 19 -4.99 18.04 61.93
N GLU A 20 -4.69 16.95 61.21
CA GLU A 20 -3.81 16.94 60.02
C GLU A 20 -4.19 15.74 59.11
N GLU A 21 -5.29 15.86 58.36
CA GLU A 21 -5.54 15.03 57.16
C GLU A 21 -6.20 15.93 56.12
N ASN A 22 -5.40 16.37 55.13
CA ASN A 22 -5.80 16.80 53.77
C ASN A 22 -4.62 17.51 53.06
N GLN A 23 -3.51 16.81 52.81
CA GLN A 23 -2.45 17.34 51.91
C GLN A 23 -2.05 16.40 50.77
N ASP A 24 -2.22 15.07 50.91
CA ASP A 24 -1.75 14.14 49.87
C ASP A 24 -2.71 13.98 48.66
N ASN A 25 -4.00 14.33 48.78
CA ASN A 25 -4.94 14.33 47.64
C ASN A 25 -4.91 15.63 46.81
N LEU A 26 -4.15 16.65 47.23
CA LEU A 26 -4.09 17.97 46.56
C LEU A 26 -2.89 18.12 45.61
N SER A 27 -1.93 17.19 45.64
CA SER A 27 -0.71 17.27 44.82
C SER A 27 -0.94 16.82 43.38
N GLY A 28 -1.72 15.76 43.13
CA GLY A 28 -2.06 15.30 41.77
C GLY A 28 -3.00 16.22 40.98
N SER A 29 -3.93 16.91 41.66
CA SER A 29 -4.82 17.89 41.02
C SER A 29 -4.09 19.16 40.56
N ARG A 30 -2.97 19.52 41.21
CA ARG A 30 -2.18 20.70 40.88
C ARG A 30 -1.36 20.54 39.60
N THR A 31 -0.83 19.34 39.31
CA THR A 31 -0.02 19.09 38.11
C THR A 31 -0.84 19.16 36.82
N ASN A 32 -2.07 18.64 36.83
CA ASN A 32 -2.93 18.64 35.63
C ASN A 32 -3.49 20.02 35.27
N GLN A 33 -3.83 20.81 36.30
CA GLN A 33 -4.26 22.20 36.09
C GLN A 33 -3.12 23.04 35.49
N GLU A 34 -1.89 22.82 35.94
CA GLU A 34 -0.70 23.48 35.39
C GLU A 34 -0.42 23.06 33.94
N GLU A 35 -0.64 21.79 33.57
CA GLU A 35 -0.50 21.32 32.18
C GLU A 35 -1.57 21.89 31.25
N ARG A 36 -2.84 21.93 31.68
CA ARG A 36 -3.92 22.59 30.95
C ARG A 36 -3.61 24.06 30.73
N ASP A 37 -3.24 24.76 31.79
CA ASP A 37 -2.95 26.19 31.71
C ASP A 37 -1.74 26.45 30.80
N ARG A 38 -0.71 25.59 30.88
CA ARG A 38 0.45 25.62 29.98
C ARG A 38 0.04 25.43 28.52
N SER A 39 -0.87 24.50 28.21
CA SER A 39 -1.32 24.24 26.84
C SER A 39 -2.11 25.44 26.27
N VAL A 40 -2.98 26.06 27.07
CA VAL A 40 -3.75 27.25 26.69
C VAL A 40 -2.82 28.44 26.45
N TYR A 41 -1.88 28.70 27.37
CA TYR A 41 -0.90 29.78 27.19
C TYR A 41 0.01 29.53 26.00
N ARG A 42 0.41 28.28 25.74
CA ARG A 42 1.22 27.94 24.58
C ARG A 42 0.48 28.30 23.30
N TYR A 43 -0.78 27.89 23.18
CA TYR A 43 -1.64 28.24 22.05
C TYR A 43 -1.79 29.76 21.88
N LEU A 44 -2.07 30.49 22.97
CA LEU A 44 -2.16 31.95 22.94
C LEU A 44 -0.85 32.58 22.42
N LEU A 45 0.29 32.12 22.91
CA LEU A 45 1.61 32.65 22.55
C LEU A 45 2.07 32.29 21.14
N THR A 46 1.85 31.04 20.69
CA THR A 46 2.31 30.59 19.36
C THR A 46 1.39 31.02 18.24
N CYS A 47 0.06 31.02 18.48
CA CYS A 47 -0.91 31.20 17.41
C CYS A 47 -1.54 32.59 17.40
N LEU A 48 -1.76 33.19 18.59
CA LEU A 48 -2.60 34.39 18.70
C LEU A 48 -1.83 35.68 19.04
N THR A 49 -0.57 35.55 19.45
CA THR A 49 0.27 36.65 19.95
C THR A 49 1.51 36.84 19.08
N ASP A 50 1.84 38.09 18.74
CA ASP A 50 3.11 38.40 18.08
C ASP A 50 4.22 38.47 19.14
N LEU A 51 5.14 37.51 19.13
CA LEU A 51 6.20 37.40 20.15
C LEU A 51 7.24 38.54 20.10
N PHE A 52 7.49 39.13 18.92
CA PHE A 52 8.51 40.15 18.67
C PHE A 52 9.85 39.86 19.35
N LEU A 53 10.66 39.00 18.75
CA LEU A 53 11.95 38.59 19.29
C LEU A 53 12.94 39.78 19.32
N ILE A 54 13.55 40.02 20.48
CA ILE A 54 14.58 41.04 20.70
C ILE A 54 15.85 40.34 21.16
N LYS A 55 17.00 40.71 20.61
CA LYS A 55 18.30 40.25 21.10
C LYS A 55 18.57 40.83 22.49
N ASN A 56 18.76 39.97 23.47
CA ASN A 56 19.14 40.35 24.82
C ASN A 56 20.62 40.80 24.85
N SER A 57 21.07 41.31 26.00
CA SER A 57 22.44 41.79 26.23
C SER A 57 23.54 40.74 26.06
N LYS A 58 23.17 39.45 25.91
CA LYS A 58 24.08 38.31 25.66
C LYS A 58 23.99 37.78 24.21
N GLY A 59 23.15 38.36 23.34
CA GLY A 59 23.00 37.97 21.94
C GLY A 59 21.93 36.90 21.65
N HIS A 60 21.22 36.40 22.66
CA HIS A 60 20.11 35.46 22.47
C HIS A 60 18.80 36.20 22.17
N GLU A 61 18.00 35.68 21.25
CA GLU A 61 16.69 36.22 20.90
C GLU A 61 15.65 35.84 21.97
N GLN A 62 14.96 36.84 22.53
CA GLN A 62 13.93 36.65 23.56
C GLN A 62 12.63 37.37 23.19
N PRO A 63 11.46 36.79 23.50
CA PRO A 63 10.17 37.45 23.29
C PRO A 63 10.08 38.80 24.02
N ASN A 64 9.52 39.82 23.36
CA ASN A 64 9.31 41.13 23.98
C ASN A 64 8.16 41.09 24.98
N GLU A 65 8.48 40.81 26.24
CA GLU A 65 7.54 40.76 27.37
C GLU A 65 6.62 42.00 27.43
N SER A 66 7.14 43.19 27.13
CA SER A 66 6.40 44.46 27.18
C SER A 66 5.38 44.55 26.04
N SER A 67 5.74 44.05 24.85
CA SER A 67 4.83 43.96 23.71
C SER A 67 3.73 42.95 23.96
N ILE A 68 4.07 41.79 24.52
CA ILE A 68 3.10 40.73 24.84
C ILE A 68 2.17 41.18 25.97
N ALA A 69 2.67 41.85 27.01
CA ALA A 69 1.84 42.44 28.06
C ALA A 69 0.86 43.50 27.51
N ASN A 70 1.29 44.29 26.53
CA ASN A 70 0.40 45.21 25.81
C ASN A 70 -0.67 44.47 24.99
N GLN A 71 -0.31 43.36 24.33
CA GLN A 71 -1.22 42.53 23.55
C GLN A 71 -2.27 41.83 24.41
N TRP A 72 -1.90 41.36 25.60
CA TRP A 72 -2.78 40.61 26.50
C TRP A 72 -3.57 41.50 27.48
N GLY A 73 -3.49 42.82 27.34
CA GLY A 73 -4.14 43.77 28.26
C GLY A 73 -3.56 43.74 29.67
N GLN A 74 -2.36 43.19 29.86
CA GLN A 74 -1.66 43.06 31.14
C GLN A 74 -0.54 44.09 31.31
N LYS A 75 -0.73 45.32 30.81
CA LYS A 75 0.29 46.39 30.81
C LYS A 75 0.86 46.64 32.20
N ASP A 76 -0.02 46.62 33.21
CA ASP A 76 0.32 46.85 34.62
C ASP A 76 0.82 45.58 35.34
N ASN A 77 0.82 44.43 34.67
CA ASN A 77 1.20 43.13 35.22
C ASN A 77 2.18 42.36 34.30
N ARG A 78 3.26 43.03 33.90
CA ARG A 78 4.35 42.42 33.10
C ARG A 78 4.97 41.18 33.77
N ILE A 79 4.95 41.12 35.10
CA ILE A 79 5.47 40.00 35.88
C ILE A 79 4.67 38.71 35.58
N PHE A 80 3.36 38.81 35.35
CA PHE A 80 2.53 37.67 34.94
C PHE A 80 2.99 37.11 33.58
N VAL A 81 3.10 37.96 32.55
CA VAL A 81 3.55 37.54 31.21
C VAL A 81 4.95 36.94 31.23
N ARG A 82 5.85 37.53 32.01
CA ARG A 82 7.20 37.00 32.24
C ARG A 82 7.17 35.58 32.81
N ARG A 83 6.33 35.32 33.81
CA ARG A 83 6.17 33.97 34.39
C ARG A 83 5.60 33.00 33.36
N VAL A 84 4.57 33.39 32.61
CA VAL A 84 3.99 32.55 31.54
C VAL A 84 5.05 32.17 30.50
N LEU A 85 5.80 33.13 29.96
CA LEU A 85 6.83 32.88 28.94
C LEU A 85 7.90 31.91 29.43
N ARG A 86 8.39 32.10 30.66
CA ARG A 86 9.42 31.24 31.27
C ARG A 86 8.91 29.84 31.61
N SER A 87 7.61 29.67 31.84
CA SER A 87 6.99 28.38 32.15
C SER A 87 6.53 27.59 30.92
N VAL A 88 6.29 28.27 29.80
CA VAL A 88 5.65 27.71 28.59
C VAL A 88 6.60 27.63 27.39
N MET A 89 7.55 28.55 27.28
CA MET A 89 8.58 28.59 26.23
C MET A 89 10.00 28.66 26.82
N PRO A 90 10.44 27.64 27.58
CA PRO A 90 11.75 27.61 28.22
C PRO A 90 12.92 27.66 27.22
N GLU A 91 12.70 27.31 25.95
CA GLU A 91 13.68 27.38 24.87
C GLU A 91 14.30 28.79 24.68
N TYR A 92 13.58 29.86 25.02
CA TYR A 92 14.09 31.23 24.97
C TYR A 92 14.77 31.69 26.29
N TYR A 93 14.77 30.84 27.32
CA TYR A 93 15.31 31.13 28.66
C TYR A 93 16.16 29.97 29.23
N PRO A 94 17.21 29.51 28.53
CA PRO A 94 17.97 28.31 28.90
C PRO A 94 18.76 28.40 30.22
N GLU A 95 18.98 29.61 30.74
CA GLU A 95 19.73 29.84 31.99
C GLU A 95 18.85 29.96 33.25
N GLU A 96 17.51 29.91 33.12
CA GLU A 96 16.59 30.11 34.25
C GLU A 96 15.90 28.79 34.67
N SER A 97 15.72 28.58 35.98
CA SER A 97 15.00 27.41 36.52
C SER A 97 13.51 27.44 36.16
N ALA A 98 12.95 26.28 35.86
CA ALA A 98 11.53 26.13 35.50
C ALA A 98 10.61 26.75 36.57
N ASN A 99 9.86 27.80 36.18
CA ASN A 99 8.88 28.44 37.04
C ASN A 99 7.53 27.71 36.97
N PRO A 100 6.75 27.62 38.06
CA PRO A 100 5.39 27.06 38.04
C PRO A 100 4.46 27.90 37.16
N VAL A 101 3.55 27.22 36.44
CA VAL A 101 2.64 27.85 35.47
C VAL A 101 1.62 28.73 36.22
N PRO A 102 1.44 30.01 35.84
CA PRO A 102 0.44 30.86 36.49
C PRO A 102 -0.99 30.36 36.26
N GLY A 103 -1.77 30.16 37.31
CA GLY A 103 -3.15 29.68 37.19
C GLY A 103 -4.01 30.54 36.25
N LEU A 104 -4.72 29.90 35.32
CA LEU A 104 -5.61 30.53 34.36
C LEU A 104 -7.08 30.31 34.77
N THR A 105 -7.90 31.37 34.68
CA THR A 105 -9.36 31.27 34.85
C THR A 105 -10.05 31.61 33.54
N LEU A 106 -11.28 31.11 33.32
CA LEU A 106 -12.04 31.41 32.09
C LEU A 106 -12.22 32.91 31.90
N GLY A 107 -12.51 33.64 32.99
CA GLY A 107 -12.61 35.10 32.97
C GLY A 107 -11.31 35.76 32.52
N LYS A 108 -10.15 35.26 32.98
CA LYS A 108 -8.84 35.78 32.58
C LYS A 108 -8.48 35.44 31.13
N LEU A 109 -8.86 34.24 30.67
CA LEU A 109 -8.72 33.85 29.27
C LEU A 109 -9.54 34.74 28.33
N ILE A 110 -10.80 35.01 28.68
CA ILE A 110 -11.67 35.91 27.91
C ILE A 110 -11.10 37.34 27.91
N GLU A 111 -10.56 37.81 29.04
CA GLU A 111 -9.87 39.10 29.15
C GLU A 111 -8.66 39.17 28.21
N ILE A 112 -7.82 38.12 28.17
CA ILE A 112 -6.65 38.04 27.29
C ILE A 112 -7.09 38.01 25.81
N LEU A 113 -8.08 37.17 25.45
CA LEU A 113 -8.59 37.08 24.08
C LEU A 113 -9.22 38.40 23.61
N LYS A 114 -10.01 39.06 24.47
CA LYS A 114 -10.58 40.38 24.19
C LYS A 114 -9.48 41.43 23.99
N SER A 115 -8.45 41.40 24.83
CA SER A 115 -7.33 42.33 24.73
C SER A 115 -6.48 42.11 23.48
N ILE A 116 -6.26 40.85 23.08
CA ILE A 116 -5.58 40.50 21.82
C ILE A 116 -6.40 40.99 20.64
N GLN A 117 -7.73 40.82 20.69
CA GLN A 117 -8.65 41.33 19.67
C GLN A 117 -8.59 42.86 19.58
N GLU A 118 -8.65 43.57 20.71
CA GLU A 118 -8.54 45.03 20.77
C GLU A 118 -7.18 45.53 20.28
N TYR A 119 -6.09 44.85 20.65
CA TYR A 119 -4.74 45.19 20.20
C TYR A 119 -4.57 45.01 18.69
N LYS A 120 -5.02 43.88 18.12
CA LYS A 120 -4.99 43.65 16.66
C LYS A 120 -5.84 44.70 15.92
N SER A 121 -6.99 45.07 16.48
CA SER A 121 -7.88 46.11 15.94
C SER A 121 -7.24 47.51 15.97
N GLN A 122 -6.50 47.85 17.04
CA GLN A 122 -5.82 49.15 17.18
C GLN A 122 -4.56 49.28 16.30
N LYS A 123 -3.81 48.19 16.12
CA LYS A 123 -2.63 48.13 15.24
C LYS A 123 -3.03 48.28 13.77
N SER A 124 -4.22 47.80 13.39
CA SER A 124 -4.83 48.00 12.07
C SER A 124 -5.06 49.48 11.73
N LEU A 125 -5.60 50.26 12.67
CA LEU A 125 -5.87 51.70 12.50
C LEU A 125 -4.60 52.55 12.31
N THR A 126 -3.42 51.99 12.59
CA THR A 126 -2.13 52.69 12.58
C THR A 126 -1.11 52.16 11.56
N ALA A 127 -1.44 51.09 10.82
CA ALA A 127 -0.57 50.51 9.81
C ALA A 127 -0.54 51.40 8.53
N LYS A 128 0.65 51.90 8.17
CA LYS A 128 0.84 52.79 7.01
C LYS A 128 1.13 52.06 5.69
N ASP A 129 1.45 50.77 5.72
CA ASP A 129 1.85 49.98 4.54
C ASP A 129 0.82 48.89 4.18
N GLN A 130 0.43 48.84 2.91
CA GLN A 130 -0.55 47.90 2.36
C GLN A 130 -0.06 46.42 2.34
N ASN A 131 1.25 46.18 2.45
CA ASN A 131 1.81 44.83 2.43
C ASN A 131 1.68 44.08 3.77
N ASP A 132 1.63 44.79 4.91
CA ASP A 132 1.44 44.17 6.23
C ASP A 132 0.00 43.65 6.45
N LEU A 133 -0.98 44.23 5.74
CA LEU A 133 -2.40 43.85 5.81
C LEU A 133 -2.74 42.56 5.02
N LYS A 134 -1.87 42.13 4.09
CA LYS A 134 -2.13 40.97 3.22
C LYS A 134 -1.87 39.60 3.88
N ASN A 135 -1.07 39.54 4.93
CA ASN A 135 -0.48 38.27 5.39
C ASN A 135 -0.97 37.77 6.77
N LYS A 136 -1.84 38.50 7.50
CA LYS A 136 -2.38 38.04 8.80
C LYS A 136 -3.82 38.53 9.05
N PRO A 137 -4.73 37.68 9.58
CA PRO A 137 -6.10 38.09 9.93
C PRO A 137 -6.10 39.14 11.06
N LEU A 138 -6.88 40.21 10.87
CA LEU A 138 -6.93 41.40 11.72
C LEU A 138 -7.85 41.25 12.95
N ALA A 139 -8.70 40.22 12.96
CA ALA A 139 -9.51 39.81 14.09
C ALA A 139 -9.19 38.36 14.50
N LEU A 140 -9.39 38.03 15.77
CA LEU A 140 -9.44 36.63 16.20
C LEU A 140 -10.67 35.98 15.55
N THR A 141 -10.46 34.94 14.75
CA THR A 141 -11.53 34.17 14.10
C THR A 141 -12.35 33.41 15.15
N ARG A 142 -13.59 33.03 14.79
CA ARG A 142 -14.46 32.22 15.65
C ARG A 142 -13.80 30.92 16.08
N ASP A 143 -13.11 30.25 15.16
CA ASP A 143 -12.36 29.01 15.41
C ASP A 143 -11.19 29.23 16.39
N GLU A 144 -10.49 30.36 16.33
CA GLU A 144 -9.39 30.69 17.25
C GLU A 144 -9.87 30.95 18.68
N LYS A 145 -10.99 31.67 18.84
CA LYS A 145 -11.60 31.92 20.16
C LYS A 145 -12.16 30.62 20.75
N LEU A 146 -12.86 29.84 19.93
CA LEU A 146 -13.38 28.53 20.32
C LEU A 146 -12.25 27.60 20.75
N ARG A 147 -11.12 27.57 20.05
CA ARG A 147 -10.00 26.69 20.40
C ARG A 147 -9.36 27.07 21.72
N ALA A 148 -9.16 28.37 21.99
CA ALA A 148 -8.67 28.83 23.28
C ALA A 148 -9.61 28.42 24.43
N ILE A 149 -10.92 28.56 24.22
CA ILE A 149 -11.96 28.16 25.21
C ILE A 149 -12.01 26.63 25.37
N ARG A 150 -11.90 25.85 24.28
CA ARG A 150 -11.86 24.38 24.29
C ARG A 150 -10.69 23.86 25.13
N LYS A 151 -9.46 24.33 24.86
CA LYS A 151 -8.25 23.97 25.62
C LYS A 151 -8.34 24.34 27.11
N PHE A 152 -9.18 25.31 27.46
CA PHE A 152 -9.46 25.68 28.85
C PHE A 152 -10.56 24.81 29.50
N SER A 153 -11.53 24.33 28.72
CA SER A 153 -12.66 23.52 29.20
C SER A 153 -12.43 22.00 29.17
N GLU A 154 -11.32 21.52 28.61
CA GLU A 154 -10.94 20.11 28.64
C GLU A 154 -10.74 19.66 30.11
N LEU A 155 -11.53 18.66 30.53
CA LEU A 155 -11.32 17.93 31.79
C LEU A 155 -10.02 17.15 31.69
N SER A 156 -9.17 17.24 32.71
CA SER A 156 -7.95 16.42 32.78
C SER A 156 -8.29 14.92 32.87
N ILE A 157 -7.31 14.08 32.51
CA ILE A 157 -7.44 12.62 32.55
C ILE A 157 -7.91 12.16 33.95
N ASP A 158 -7.31 12.71 35.02
CA ASP A 158 -7.67 12.37 36.40
C ASP A 158 -9.08 12.86 36.79
N GLU A 159 -9.54 13.99 36.26
CA GLU A 159 -10.91 14.49 36.50
C GLU A 159 -11.95 13.61 35.79
N ARG A 160 -11.64 13.13 34.58
CA ARG A 160 -12.52 12.19 33.85
C ARG A 160 -12.61 10.83 34.55
N ASP A 161 -11.49 10.32 35.06
CA ASP A 161 -11.43 9.07 35.82
C ASP A 161 -12.18 9.18 37.15
N GLN A 162 -12.04 10.30 37.87
CA GLN A 162 -12.81 10.57 39.10
C GLN A 162 -14.32 10.70 38.83
N LEU A 163 -14.69 11.26 37.68
CA LEU A 163 -16.09 11.46 37.29
C LEU A 163 -16.70 10.26 36.53
N LYS A 164 -15.89 9.25 36.18
CA LYS A 164 -16.28 8.10 35.33
C LYS A 164 -16.93 8.50 34.00
N ILE A 165 -16.47 9.60 33.41
CA ILE A 165 -17.01 10.10 32.14
C ILE A 165 -16.14 9.54 31.00
N GLY A 166 -16.65 8.55 30.27
CA GLY A 166 -16.06 8.14 28.99
C GLY A 166 -16.22 9.24 27.93
N VAL A 167 -15.39 9.19 26.88
CA VAL A 167 -15.53 10.08 25.72
C VAL A 167 -16.82 9.73 24.99
N ASN A 168 -17.88 10.41 25.42
CA ASN A 168 -19.23 10.18 24.97
C ASN A 168 -19.44 11.06 23.71
N PRO A 169 -20.27 10.67 22.71
CA PRO A 169 -20.67 11.53 21.58
C PRO A 169 -21.23 12.91 22.00
N SER A 170 -21.48 13.10 23.29
CA SER A 170 -21.61 14.36 24.00
C SER A 170 -20.55 15.42 23.68
N GLU A 171 -19.30 15.09 23.36
CA GLU A 171 -18.26 16.08 23.00
C GLU A 171 -18.45 16.66 21.59
N ALA A 172 -18.85 15.84 20.61
CA ALA A 172 -19.24 16.32 19.28
C ALA A 172 -20.56 17.12 19.33
N ILE A 173 -21.45 16.76 20.27
CA ILE A 173 -22.67 17.53 20.56
C ILE A 173 -22.31 18.83 21.27
N LEU A 174 -21.43 18.83 22.28
CA LEU A 174 -20.90 20.03 22.93
C LEU A 174 -20.16 20.92 21.93
N GLN A 175 -19.49 20.32 20.95
CA GLN A 175 -18.83 21.01 19.85
C GLN A 175 -19.85 21.72 18.98
N LYS A 176 -20.90 21.01 18.53
CA LYS A 176 -22.02 21.58 17.77
C LYS A 176 -22.74 22.69 18.57
N LEU A 177 -22.81 22.52 19.88
CA LEU A 177 -23.50 23.42 20.79
C LEU A 177 -22.67 24.66 21.18
N LEU A 178 -21.36 24.52 21.33
CA LEU A 178 -20.40 25.63 21.47
C LEU A 178 -20.28 26.39 20.15
N GLU A 179 -20.33 25.69 19.02
CA GLU A 179 -20.52 26.30 17.70
C GLU A 179 -21.83 27.13 17.72
N ASP A 180 -22.98 26.57 18.07
CA ASP A 180 -24.26 27.29 18.12
C ASP A 180 -24.30 28.47 19.14
N ILE A 181 -23.63 28.35 20.29
CA ILE A 181 -23.57 29.39 21.35
C ILE A 181 -22.61 30.53 21.00
N THR A 182 -21.55 30.26 20.23
CA THR A 182 -20.61 31.30 19.75
C THR A 182 -21.03 31.90 18.41
N HIS A 183 -22.24 31.56 17.94
CA HIS A 183 -22.80 32.04 16.68
C HIS A 183 -23.05 33.57 16.73
N PRO A 184 -22.60 34.35 15.74
CA PRO A 184 -22.59 35.82 15.80
C PRO A 184 -23.97 36.49 15.77
N ILE A 185 -25.04 35.73 15.47
CA ILE A 185 -26.42 36.23 15.42
C ILE A 185 -27.24 35.79 16.66
N THR A 186 -26.84 34.71 17.34
CA THR A 186 -27.63 34.06 18.42
C THR A 186 -26.85 33.80 19.71
N GLY A 187 -25.57 34.18 19.77
CA GLY A 187 -24.68 33.89 20.89
C GLY A 187 -24.94 34.76 22.13
N LEU A 188 -24.82 34.15 23.31
CA LEU A 188 -25.25 34.71 24.59
C LEU A 188 -24.16 35.45 25.37
N ASP A 189 -24.58 36.50 26.10
CA ASP A 189 -23.78 37.36 26.97
C ASP A 189 -23.07 36.58 28.11
N ALA A 190 -21.93 37.12 28.58
CA ALA A 190 -20.95 36.49 29.46
C ALA A 190 -21.52 35.98 30.80
N ASN A 191 -22.60 36.60 31.30
CA ASN A 191 -23.26 36.21 32.56
C ASN A 191 -24.16 34.96 32.42
N ASN A 192 -24.48 34.54 31.19
CA ASN A 192 -25.42 33.43 30.94
C ASN A 192 -24.75 32.09 30.64
N ILE A 193 -23.44 32.05 30.40
CA ILE A 193 -22.71 30.87 29.91
C ILE A 193 -22.71 29.71 30.92
N ALA A 194 -22.52 29.99 32.21
CA ALA A 194 -22.53 28.97 33.27
C ALA A 194 -23.93 28.39 33.55
N ARG A 195 -24.97 29.22 33.39
CA ARG A 195 -26.38 28.81 33.54
C ARG A 195 -26.87 28.04 32.31
N LEU A 196 -26.32 28.37 31.14
CA LEU A 196 -26.60 27.67 29.88
C LEU A 196 -26.04 26.26 29.88
N CYS A 197 -24.78 26.02 30.27
CA CYS A 197 -24.21 24.66 30.31
C CYS A 197 -25.06 23.67 31.13
N GLN A 198 -25.74 24.15 32.20
CA GLN A 198 -26.71 23.37 32.98
C GLN A 198 -28.09 23.24 32.30
N LEU A 199 -28.59 24.29 31.65
CA LEU A 199 -29.87 24.28 30.92
C LEU A 199 -29.80 23.44 29.65
N THR A 200 -28.66 23.38 28.97
CA THR A 200 -28.55 22.73 27.65
C THR A 200 -28.59 21.20 27.70
N LEU A 201 -28.15 20.59 28.81
CA LEU A 201 -28.41 19.18 29.11
C LEU A 201 -29.92 18.86 29.16
N ASN A 202 -30.74 19.82 29.59
CA ASN A 202 -32.20 19.70 29.65
C ASN A 202 -32.91 20.16 28.36
N THR A 203 -32.27 20.98 27.52
CA THR A 203 -32.87 21.57 26.31
C THR A 203 -32.82 20.63 25.10
N TYR A 204 -31.92 19.64 25.09
CA TYR A 204 -31.75 18.68 23.98
C TYR A 204 -32.97 17.77 23.75
N GLN A 205 -33.76 17.48 24.78
CA GLN A 205 -35.06 16.79 24.61
C GLN A 205 -36.17 17.72 24.08
N ALA A 206 -36.01 19.04 24.21
CA ALA A 206 -36.99 20.04 23.80
C ALA A 206 -36.73 20.64 22.40
N LEU A 207 -35.48 20.63 21.93
CA LEU A 207 -35.10 21.19 20.61
C LEU A 207 -35.49 20.31 19.41
N ARG A 208 -35.97 19.07 19.63
CA ARG A 208 -36.54 18.25 18.56
C ARG A 208 -37.94 18.70 18.12
N THR A 209 -38.52 19.69 18.80
CA THR A 209 -39.89 20.19 18.54
C THR A 209 -40.00 21.70 18.39
N ALA A 210 -38.92 22.47 18.47
CA ALA A 210 -38.96 23.93 18.36
C ALA A 210 -38.43 24.42 17.01
N ASN A 211 -39.31 24.40 16.00
CA ASN A 211 -39.25 25.36 14.91
C ASN A 211 -39.29 26.77 15.53
N LEU A 212 -38.26 27.57 15.31
CA LEU A 212 -38.25 28.99 15.69
C LEU A 212 -37.86 29.84 14.48
N ASP A 213 -38.89 30.52 14.00
CA ASP A 213 -38.93 31.86 13.40
C ASP A 213 -38.13 32.11 12.13
N SER A 214 -38.65 31.52 11.04
CA SER A 214 -38.55 32.07 9.69
C SER A 214 -39.52 33.24 9.51
N GLN A 215 -39.36 34.31 10.28
CA GLN A 215 -39.98 35.60 10.01
C GLN A 215 -38.91 36.68 10.06
N GLU A 216 -38.25 36.90 8.94
CA GLU A 216 -37.86 38.23 8.45
C GLU A 216 -37.14 38.09 7.10
N LEU A 217 -37.51 38.98 6.16
CA LEU A 217 -37.08 39.13 4.77
C LEU A 217 -37.89 38.40 3.68
N GLU A 218 -39.22 38.39 3.80
CA GLU A 218 -40.08 38.43 2.61
C GLU A 218 -39.90 39.81 1.93
N GLY A 219 -39.15 39.86 0.81
CA GLY A 219 -39.05 41.05 -0.03
C GLY A 219 -37.66 41.42 -0.56
N SER A 220 -36.59 40.72 -0.15
CA SER A 220 -35.24 40.97 -0.68
C SER A 220 -34.87 39.98 -1.79
N SER A 221 -34.29 40.45 -2.91
CA SER A 221 -33.80 39.60 -3.99
C SER A 221 -32.76 38.61 -3.44
N ARG A 222 -32.79 37.33 -3.87
CA ARG A 222 -31.89 36.25 -3.41
C ARG A 222 -30.41 36.65 -3.38
N GLN A 223 -29.94 37.39 -4.39
CA GLN A 223 -28.58 37.96 -4.44
C GLN A 223 -28.24 38.85 -3.25
N LYS A 224 -29.17 39.71 -2.82
CA LYS A 224 -28.99 40.60 -1.66
C LYS A 224 -28.94 39.80 -0.37
N PHE A 225 -29.74 38.74 -0.25
CA PHE A 225 -29.70 37.83 0.89
C PHE A 225 -28.35 37.12 1.00
N ILE A 226 -27.87 36.50 -0.09
CA ILE A 226 -26.56 35.85 -0.18
C ILE A 226 -25.43 36.85 0.10
N GLY A 227 -25.46 38.02 -0.55
CA GLY A 227 -24.48 39.09 -0.36
C GLY A 227 -24.42 39.59 1.09
N THR A 228 -25.56 39.70 1.77
CA THR A 228 -25.60 40.11 3.19
C THR A 228 -24.96 39.05 4.10
N ILE A 229 -25.13 37.76 3.79
CA ILE A 229 -24.49 36.65 4.53
C ILE A 229 -22.98 36.66 4.28
N ILE A 230 -22.54 36.79 3.03
CA ILE A 230 -21.13 36.80 2.64
C ILE A 230 -20.40 38.00 3.26
N VAL A 231 -20.98 39.21 3.20
CA VAL A 231 -20.39 40.39 3.85
C VAL A 231 -20.20 40.16 5.34
N LYS A 232 -21.18 39.56 6.02
CA LYS A 232 -21.06 39.24 7.45
C LYS A 232 -19.95 38.22 7.73
N LEU A 233 -19.79 37.19 6.89
CA LEU A 233 -18.74 36.19 7.02
C LEU A 233 -17.35 36.77 6.73
N LEU A 234 -17.20 37.54 5.64
CA LEU A 234 -15.91 38.10 5.22
C LEU A 234 -15.44 39.27 6.08
N ASN A 235 -16.34 40.03 6.70
CA ASN A 235 -15.97 41.07 7.66
C ASN A 235 -15.15 40.51 8.85
N GLU A 236 -15.22 39.20 9.12
CA GLU A 236 -14.39 38.53 10.12
C GLU A 236 -12.98 38.20 9.62
N TYR A 237 -12.77 38.04 8.30
CA TYR A 237 -11.50 37.62 7.69
C TYR A 237 -10.74 38.78 7.02
N PHE A 238 -11.44 39.78 6.47
CA PHE A 238 -10.86 40.87 5.69
C PHE A 238 -11.61 42.20 5.96
N PRO A 239 -11.06 43.18 6.72
CA PRO A 239 -11.65 44.50 6.86
C PRO A 239 -11.19 45.45 5.74
N GLU A 240 -12.15 46.14 5.11
CA GLU A 240 -11.98 47.34 4.26
C GLU A 240 -10.80 47.34 3.25
N SER A 241 -10.72 46.31 2.40
CA SER A 241 -9.88 46.37 1.20
C SER A 241 -10.69 46.86 0.00
N SER A 242 -10.07 47.62 -0.91
CA SER A 242 -10.67 47.97 -2.20
C SER A 242 -10.98 46.74 -3.07
N GLN A 243 -10.41 45.58 -2.73
CA GLN A 243 -10.63 44.27 -3.35
C GLN A 243 -11.81 43.49 -2.73
N LEU A 244 -12.36 43.91 -1.60
CA LEU A 244 -13.42 43.20 -0.88
C LEU A 244 -14.69 43.11 -1.73
N ASN A 245 -15.05 44.18 -2.44
CA ASN A 245 -16.22 44.20 -3.32
C ASN A 245 -16.08 43.22 -4.49
N THR A 246 -14.86 43.05 -5.03
CA THR A 246 -14.56 42.02 -6.04
C THR A 246 -14.69 40.62 -5.46
N ILE A 247 -14.10 40.34 -4.28
CA ILE A 247 -14.18 39.04 -3.61
C ILE A 247 -15.63 38.68 -3.23
N ILE A 248 -16.38 39.64 -2.68
CA ILE A 248 -17.81 39.46 -2.36
C ILE A 248 -18.59 39.10 -3.61
N ARG A 249 -18.40 39.84 -4.71
CA ARG A 249 -19.09 39.56 -5.97
C ARG A 249 -18.72 38.17 -6.50
N ASP A 250 -17.44 37.82 -6.49
CA ASP A 250 -16.98 36.53 -6.99
C ASP A 250 -17.54 35.37 -6.15
N LEU A 251 -17.63 35.53 -4.82
CA LEU A 251 -18.24 34.56 -3.91
C LEU A 251 -19.77 34.50 -4.05
N VAL A 252 -20.45 35.64 -4.25
CA VAL A 252 -21.89 35.66 -4.59
C VAL A 252 -22.11 34.85 -5.86
N ASP A 253 -21.33 35.12 -6.92
CA ASP A 253 -21.41 34.41 -8.20
C ASP A 253 -21.10 32.91 -8.05
N LYS A 254 -20.20 32.51 -7.14
CA LYS A 254 -19.92 31.09 -6.84
C LYS A 254 -21.10 30.42 -6.13
N VAL A 255 -21.65 31.05 -5.10
CA VAL A 255 -22.81 30.53 -4.36
C VAL A 255 -24.02 30.43 -5.29
N GLU A 256 -24.25 31.43 -6.14
CA GLU A 256 -25.32 31.38 -7.14
C GLU A 256 -25.10 30.26 -8.16
N ARG A 257 -23.85 30.03 -8.59
CA ARG A 257 -23.53 28.90 -9.47
C ARG A 257 -23.82 27.55 -8.82
N GLU A 258 -23.46 27.34 -7.56
CA GLU A 258 -23.77 26.09 -6.85
C GLU A 258 -25.27 25.93 -6.60
N ILE A 259 -25.98 27.00 -6.26
CA ILE A 259 -27.45 27.00 -6.19
C ILE A 259 -28.08 26.63 -7.54
N ASN A 260 -27.62 27.24 -8.63
CA ASN A 260 -28.12 26.96 -9.97
C ASN A 260 -27.79 25.52 -10.40
N ARG A 261 -26.63 24.99 -10.01
CA ARG A 261 -26.26 23.58 -10.21
C ARG A 261 -27.23 22.66 -9.49
N ILE A 262 -27.54 22.93 -8.21
CA ILE A 262 -28.52 22.16 -7.44
C ILE A 262 -29.91 22.25 -8.07
N GLU A 263 -30.36 23.45 -8.45
CA GLU A 263 -31.64 23.64 -9.14
C GLU A 263 -31.71 22.91 -10.49
N PHE A 264 -30.59 22.84 -11.21
CA PHE A 264 -30.50 22.11 -12.47
C PHE A 264 -30.59 20.60 -12.26
N GLN A 265 -29.79 20.06 -11.32
CA GLN A 265 -29.75 18.63 -11.02
C GLN A 265 -31.06 18.12 -10.38
N CYS A 266 -31.75 18.95 -9.58
CA CYS A 266 -33.09 18.66 -9.06
C CYS A 266 -34.21 18.75 -10.12
N GLY A 267 -33.92 19.22 -11.34
CA GLY A 267 -34.95 19.47 -12.37
C GLY A 267 -35.81 20.73 -12.13
N ILE A 268 -35.59 21.49 -11.05
CA ILE A 268 -36.30 22.75 -10.75
C ILE A 268 -36.12 23.75 -11.91
N ASN A 269 -34.93 23.82 -12.50
CA ASN A 269 -34.69 24.70 -13.65
C ASN A 269 -35.46 24.27 -14.91
N GLN A 270 -35.70 22.97 -15.10
CA GLN A 270 -36.52 22.48 -16.22
C GLN A 270 -37.99 22.86 -16.02
N VAL A 271 -38.51 22.73 -14.81
CA VAL A 271 -39.87 23.18 -14.45
C VAL A 271 -39.99 24.69 -14.63
N LYS A 272 -39.00 25.47 -14.15
CA LYS A 272 -38.95 26.94 -14.36
C LYS A 272 -38.91 27.33 -15.83
N ALA A 273 -38.19 26.59 -16.68
CA ALA A 273 -38.03 26.95 -18.08
C ALA A 273 -39.21 26.50 -18.97
N LEU A 274 -39.80 25.34 -18.67
CA LEU A 274 -40.82 24.70 -19.54
C LEU A 274 -42.25 24.91 -19.04
N LEU A 275 -42.46 25.07 -17.73
CA LEU A 275 -43.79 25.08 -17.09
C LEU A 275 -44.08 26.39 -16.33
N SER A 276 -43.31 27.46 -16.56
CA SER A 276 -43.46 28.76 -15.87
C SER A 276 -44.86 29.36 -15.96
N ASN A 277 -45.60 29.04 -17.01
CA ASN A 277 -46.92 29.58 -17.30
C ASN A 277 -48.07 28.64 -16.89
N GLU A 278 -47.74 27.41 -16.48
CA GLU A 278 -48.72 26.33 -16.27
C GLU A 278 -48.79 25.85 -14.81
N VAL A 279 -47.73 26.05 -14.00
CA VAL A 279 -47.64 25.55 -12.63
C VAL A 279 -47.18 26.65 -11.67
N GLU A 280 -47.86 26.83 -10.53
CA GLU A 280 -47.40 27.67 -9.42
C GLU A 280 -46.21 27.01 -8.70
N ILE A 281 -45.00 27.33 -9.13
CA ILE A 281 -43.74 26.67 -8.72
C ILE A 281 -43.35 26.98 -7.24
N GLU A 282 -44.04 27.87 -6.53
CA GLU A 282 -43.58 28.37 -5.23
C GLU A 282 -43.72 27.36 -4.07
N LYS A 283 -44.70 26.45 -4.10
CA LYS A 283 -44.94 25.48 -3.01
C LYS A 283 -43.92 24.34 -2.93
N ASP A 284 -43.37 23.89 -4.05
CA ASP A 284 -42.36 22.82 -4.05
C ASP A 284 -40.93 23.36 -3.83
N LYS A 285 -40.69 24.62 -4.19
CA LYS A 285 -39.41 25.31 -3.96
C LYS A 285 -39.08 25.51 -2.48
N SER A 286 -40.09 25.80 -1.65
CA SER A 286 -39.88 26.06 -0.21
C SER A 286 -39.36 24.83 0.55
N ASN A 287 -39.62 23.62 0.04
CA ASN A 287 -39.18 22.38 0.66
C ASN A 287 -37.72 22.00 0.33
N ILE A 288 -37.17 22.45 -0.81
CA ILE A 288 -35.83 22.06 -1.28
C ILE A 288 -34.80 23.18 -1.09
N LEU A 289 -35.19 24.44 -1.32
CA LEU A 289 -34.30 25.61 -1.24
C LEU A 289 -34.84 26.65 -0.25
N SER A 290 -35.15 26.19 0.97
CA SER A 290 -35.55 27.07 2.06
C SER A 290 -34.48 28.13 2.35
N ALA A 291 -34.88 29.25 2.98
CA ALA A 291 -33.93 30.30 3.35
C ALA A 291 -32.82 29.79 4.31
N SER A 292 -33.14 28.80 5.16
CA SER A 292 -32.16 28.14 6.04
C SER A 292 -31.17 27.29 5.24
N PHE A 293 -31.65 26.52 4.26
CA PHE A 293 -30.79 25.76 3.36
C PHE A 293 -29.83 26.67 2.58
N VAL A 294 -30.35 27.75 1.98
CA VAL A 294 -29.52 28.72 1.24
C VAL A 294 -28.48 29.36 2.14
N LYS A 295 -28.84 29.67 3.40
CA LYS A 295 -27.88 30.21 4.38
C LYS A 295 -26.77 29.20 4.71
N HIS A 296 -27.12 27.94 4.98
CA HIS A 296 -26.16 26.89 5.29
C HIS A 296 -25.24 26.57 4.09
N LEU A 297 -25.80 26.48 2.88
CA LEU A 297 -25.04 26.36 1.63
C LEU A 297 -24.07 27.51 1.42
N THR A 298 -24.53 28.76 1.62
CA THR A 298 -23.68 29.95 1.50
C THR A 298 -22.49 29.87 2.47
N GLN A 299 -22.73 29.46 3.72
CA GLN A 299 -21.66 29.30 4.73
C GLN A 299 -20.65 28.23 4.32
N SER A 300 -21.12 27.03 3.95
CA SER A 300 -20.25 25.92 3.54
C SER A 300 -19.41 26.28 2.31
N VAL A 301 -20.00 26.91 1.29
CA VAL A 301 -19.25 27.33 0.08
C VAL A 301 -18.18 28.36 0.42
N VAL A 302 -18.48 29.36 1.26
CA VAL A 302 -17.50 30.39 1.65
C VAL A 302 -16.37 29.80 2.49
N GLU A 303 -16.66 28.96 3.48
CA GLU A 303 -15.64 28.33 4.32
C GLU A 303 -14.75 27.38 3.50
N ASN A 304 -15.33 26.61 2.58
CA ASN A 304 -14.59 25.73 1.68
C ASN A 304 -13.71 26.52 0.72
N GLU A 305 -14.18 27.67 0.22
CA GLU A 305 -13.37 28.54 -0.63
C GLU A 305 -12.17 29.10 0.14
N ILE A 306 -12.38 29.63 1.35
CA ILE A 306 -11.29 30.15 2.19
C ILE A 306 -10.26 29.06 2.49
N LEU A 307 -10.70 27.83 2.77
CA LEU A 307 -9.80 26.71 3.02
C LEU A 307 -9.02 26.32 1.75
N THR A 308 -9.68 26.31 0.59
CA THR A 308 -9.05 25.91 -0.67
C THR A 308 -8.19 27.01 -1.31
N ASP A 309 -8.40 28.27 -0.98
CA ASP A 309 -7.46 29.36 -1.29
C ASP A 309 -6.12 29.17 -0.56
N GLU A 310 -6.15 28.66 0.67
CA GLU A 310 -4.95 28.40 1.48
C GLU A 310 -4.32 27.03 1.16
N PHE A 311 -5.15 25.99 0.99
CA PHE A 311 -4.74 24.63 0.63
C PHE A 311 -5.44 24.20 -0.67
N PRO A 312 -4.93 24.61 -1.84
CA PRO A 312 -5.56 24.39 -3.15
C PRO A 312 -5.38 22.95 -3.64
N VAL A 313 -5.96 22.00 -2.90
CA VAL A 313 -6.01 20.57 -3.20
C VAL A 313 -7.46 20.20 -3.51
N TYR A 314 -7.72 19.65 -4.68
CA TYR A 314 -9.07 19.40 -5.16
C TYR A 314 -9.24 18.00 -5.74
N LEU A 315 -10.47 17.47 -5.65
CA LEU A 315 -10.90 16.22 -6.29
C LEU A 315 -11.40 16.48 -7.71
N LYS A 316 -10.90 15.72 -8.68
CA LYS A 316 -11.32 15.81 -10.09
C LYS A 316 -12.44 14.82 -10.40
N TYR A 317 -12.19 13.53 -10.17
CA TYR A 317 -13.17 12.44 -10.32
C TYR A 317 -12.67 11.16 -9.65
N ILE A 318 -13.54 10.16 -9.55
CA ILE A 318 -13.29 8.90 -8.84
C ILE A 318 -13.59 7.72 -9.79
N GLU A 319 -12.66 6.77 -9.89
CA GLU A 319 -12.83 5.50 -10.59
C GLU A 319 -12.93 4.37 -9.57
N ILE A 320 -13.95 3.52 -9.68
CA ILE A 320 -14.12 2.33 -8.82
C ILE A 320 -14.25 1.12 -9.72
N GLU A 321 -13.34 0.17 -9.55
CA GLU A 321 -13.30 -1.09 -10.30
C GLU A 321 -13.44 -2.26 -9.33
N LYS A 322 -14.26 -3.26 -9.67
CA LYS A 322 -14.28 -4.54 -8.95
C LYS A 322 -13.13 -5.40 -9.43
N LYS A 323 -12.27 -5.84 -8.50
CA LYS A 323 -11.13 -6.72 -8.79
C LYS A 323 -11.45 -8.17 -8.46
N GLN A 324 -10.97 -9.07 -9.30
CA GLN A 324 -10.91 -10.50 -8.98
C GLN A 324 -9.80 -10.71 -7.93
N PRO A 325 -9.79 -11.79 -7.12
CA PRO A 325 -10.48 -13.08 -7.26
C PRO A 325 -11.72 -13.26 -6.37
N LEU A 326 -12.17 -12.23 -5.64
CA LEU A 326 -13.42 -12.33 -4.85
C LEU A 326 -14.65 -12.25 -5.76
N PRO A 327 -15.76 -12.95 -5.41
CA PRO A 327 -15.98 -13.75 -4.19
C PRO A 327 -15.37 -15.16 -4.25
N LEU A 328 -15.03 -15.71 -3.07
CA LEU A 328 -14.57 -17.10 -2.91
C LEU A 328 -15.68 -17.96 -2.30
N TYR A 329 -15.82 -19.19 -2.78
CA TYR A 329 -16.84 -20.15 -2.31
C TYR A 329 -16.21 -21.42 -1.75
N ILE A 330 -16.81 -21.98 -0.71
CA ILE A 330 -16.40 -23.26 -0.12
C ILE A 330 -17.03 -24.40 -0.92
N LYS A 331 -16.25 -25.42 -1.30
CA LYS A 331 -16.78 -26.59 -2.01
C LYS A 331 -17.72 -27.39 -1.09
N GLN A 332 -19.02 -27.44 -1.40
CA GLN A 332 -19.99 -28.30 -0.70
C GLN A 332 -20.17 -29.63 -1.44
N ASN A 333 -20.66 -30.66 -0.74
CA ASN A 333 -20.80 -32.03 -1.26
C ASN A 333 -21.79 -32.21 -2.44
N GLY A 334 -22.36 -31.12 -2.98
CA GLY A 334 -23.21 -31.11 -4.18
C GLY A 334 -22.83 -30.06 -5.22
N GLU A 335 -21.78 -29.26 -5.01
CA GLU A 335 -21.40 -28.17 -5.91
C GLU A 335 -20.06 -28.47 -6.62
N GLU A 336 -20.07 -28.38 -7.95
CA GLU A 336 -18.87 -28.58 -8.76
C GLU A 336 -17.90 -27.39 -8.71
N THR A 337 -18.26 -26.25 -8.10
CA THR A 337 -17.59 -24.95 -8.33
C THR A 337 -16.99 -24.28 -7.08
N GLY A 338 -16.57 -25.03 -6.06
CA GLY A 338 -15.88 -24.45 -4.90
C GLY A 338 -14.38 -24.15 -5.12
N LEU A 339 -13.90 -23.04 -4.55
CA LEU A 339 -12.51 -22.54 -4.63
C LEU A 339 -11.73 -22.65 -3.32
N LEU A 340 -12.43 -22.91 -2.21
CA LEU A 340 -11.85 -23.16 -0.89
C LEU A 340 -12.13 -24.58 -0.42
N ASN A 341 -11.12 -25.22 0.18
CA ASN A 341 -11.23 -26.62 0.61
C ASN A 341 -11.75 -26.73 2.06
N PRO A 342 -12.98 -27.22 2.30
CA PRO A 342 -13.56 -27.29 3.64
C PRO A 342 -12.78 -28.19 4.60
N LYS A 343 -12.10 -29.23 4.08
CA LYS A 343 -11.33 -30.18 4.91
C LYS A 343 -10.10 -29.52 5.53
N LEU A 344 -9.54 -28.50 4.89
CA LEU A 344 -8.43 -27.71 5.46
C LEU A 344 -8.91 -26.82 6.61
N LEU A 345 -10.14 -26.32 6.53
CA LEU A 345 -10.71 -25.37 7.50
C LEU A 345 -11.13 -26.03 8.83
N GLN A 346 -11.37 -27.35 8.84
CA GLN A 346 -11.82 -28.07 10.03
C GLN A 346 -10.70 -28.32 11.07
N TYR A 347 -9.43 -28.27 10.67
CA TYR A 347 -8.30 -28.62 11.55
C TYR A 347 -7.92 -27.55 12.57
N GLU A 348 -8.13 -26.27 12.25
CA GLU A 348 -7.81 -25.17 13.15
C GLU A 348 -8.86 -24.97 14.25
N LYS A 349 -9.98 -25.70 14.23
CA LYS A 349 -10.98 -25.67 15.32
C LYS A 349 -10.45 -26.18 16.66
N ASN A 350 -9.38 -26.98 16.65
CA ASN A 350 -8.75 -27.52 17.87
C ASN A 350 -7.69 -26.58 18.48
N THR A 351 -7.32 -25.51 17.77
CA THR A 351 -6.56 -24.37 18.30
C THR A 351 -7.55 -23.24 18.47
N SER A 352 -7.90 -22.92 19.72
CA SER A 352 -8.80 -21.83 20.13
C SER A 352 -8.98 -20.70 19.09
N HIS A 353 -10.17 -20.66 18.45
CA HIS A 353 -10.80 -19.55 17.71
C HIS A 353 -9.92 -18.71 16.75
N GLY A 354 -10.20 -18.73 15.44
CA GLY A 354 -9.73 -17.64 14.57
C GLY A 354 -9.89 -17.77 13.05
N PHE A 355 -9.64 -18.94 12.43
CA PHE A 355 -9.54 -18.97 10.96
C PHE A 355 -10.88 -19.11 10.23
N THR A 356 -11.80 -19.94 10.72
CA THR A 356 -13.17 -20.02 10.14
C THR A 356 -13.90 -18.69 10.18
N GLU A 357 -13.77 -17.95 11.30
CA GLU A 357 -14.35 -16.60 11.46
C GLU A 357 -13.74 -15.57 10.48
N SER A 358 -12.53 -15.84 9.96
CA SER A 358 -11.86 -14.97 8.98
C SER A 358 -12.32 -15.18 7.52
N ILE A 359 -13.10 -16.24 7.27
CA ILE A 359 -13.63 -16.62 5.95
C ILE A 359 -15.14 -16.37 5.85
N ASP A 360 -15.84 -16.45 6.97
CA ASP A 360 -17.28 -16.20 7.03
C ASP A 360 -17.61 -14.81 6.47
N GLY A 361 -18.49 -14.79 5.46
CA GLY A 361 -18.89 -13.58 4.75
C GLY A 361 -18.14 -13.28 3.45
N LEU A 362 -16.95 -13.87 3.19
CA LEU A 362 -16.18 -13.63 1.96
C LEU A 362 -16.94 -13.99 0.67
N GLU A 363 -17.89 -14.93 0.75
CA GLU A 363 -18.72 -15.39 -0.38
C GLU A 363 -19.61 -14.28 -0.98
N LYS A 364 -19.87 -13.19 -0.23
CA LYS A 364 -20.67 -12.03 -0.68
C LYS A 364 -19.85 -10.75 -0.79
N GLN A 365 -18.55 -10.81 -0.52
CA GLN A 365 -17.68 -9.65 -0.59
C GLN A 365 -17.04 -9.49 -1.96
N PHE A 366 -16.74 -8.25 -2.31
CA PHE A 366 -15.97 -7.88 -3.48
C PHE A 366 -14.78 -7.05 -3.04
N VAL A 367 -13.65 -7.19 -3.74
CA VAL A 367 -12.57 -6.22 -3.60
C VAL A 367 -12.78 -5.10 -4.60
N TYR A 368 -12.64 -3.87 -4.11
CA TYR A 368 -12.69 -2.68 -4.93
C TYR A 368 -11.29 -2.08 -5.07
N LYS A 369 -10.95 -1.65 -6.28
CA LYS A 369 -9.88 -0.71 -6.55
C LYS A 369 -10.51 0.67 -6.67
N ALA A 370 -10.22 1.56 -5.73
CA ALA A 370 -10.61 2.96 -5.79
C ALA A 370 -9.41 3.78 -6.26
N LYS A 371 -9.56 4.50 -7.36
CA LYS A 371 -8.56 5.41 -7.91
C LYS A 371 -9.15 6.81 -7.94
N VAL A 372 -8.53 7.71 -7.19
CA VAL A 372 -9.02 9.08 -7.00
C VAL A 372 -8.07 10.03 -7.69
N HIS A 373 -8.62 10.88 -8.55
CA HIS A 373 -7.85 11.85 -9.32
C HIS A 373 -7.91 13.21 -8.64
N PHE A 374 -6.75 13.83 -8.44
CA PHE A 374 -6.58 15.11 -7.77
C PHE A 374 -5.97 16.15 -8.70
N HIS A 375 -6.18 17.42 -8.38
CA HIS A 375 -5.33 18.49 -8.86
C HIS A 375 -4.91 19.41 -7.72
N VAL A 376 -3.66 19.87 -7.77
CA VAL A 376 -3.08 20.78 -6.78
C VAL A 376 -2.53 22.00 -7.50
N ARG A 377 -2.80 23.20 -6.96
CA ARG A 377 -2.14 24.42 -7.42
C ARG A 377 -0.84 24.60 -6.61
N PRO A 378 0.34 24.56 -7.24
CA PRO A 378 1.59 24.79 -6.52
C PRO A 378 1.66 26.26 -6.03
N PRO A 379 2.41 26.54 -4.95
CA PRO A 379 2.71 27.90 -4.51
C PRO A 379 3.35 28.75 -5.62
N GLU A 380 3.19 30.08 -5.57
CA GLU A 380 3.70 30.99 -6.62
C GLU A 380 5.23 30.89 -6.82
N ASP A 381 5.98 30.70 -5.73
CA ASP A 381 7.44 30.54 -5.72
C ASP A 381 7.91 29.08 -5.77
N TYR A 382 7.03 28.14 -6.13
CA TYR A 382 7.34 26.72 -6.12
C TYR A 382 8.47 26.36 -7.09
N LYS A 383 9.47 25.63 -6.59
CA LYS A 383 10.54 25.05 -7.40
C LYS A 383 10.32 23.54 -7.52
N PRO A 384 10.04 23.03 -8.74
CA PRO A 384 9.85 21.60 -8.94
C PRO A 384 11.14 20.86 -8.61
N ARG A 385 11.00 19.73 -7.90
CA ARG A 385 12.12 18.85 -7.58
C ARG A 385 12.57 18.11 -8.82
N PHE A 386 11.63 17.80 -9.71
CA PHE A 386 11.84 17.11 -10.96
C PHE A 386 11.20 17.89 -12.13
N PRO A 387 11.92 18.86 -12.74
CA PRO A 387 11.33 19.78 -13.73
C PRO A 387 10.70 19.09 -14.94
N LYS A 388 11.32 18.04 -15.48
CA LYS A 388 10.78 17.25 -16.60
C LYS A 388 9.45 16.58 -16.23
N GLN A 389 9.37 16.04 -15.02
CA GLN A 389 8.19 15.35 -14.52
C GLN A 389 7.07 16.34 -14.22
N PHE A 390 7.40 17.49 -13.63
CA PHE A 390 6.47 18.58 -13.40
C PHE A 390 5.83 19.06 -14.72
N ALA A 391 6.61 19.20 -15.79
CA ALA A 391 6.10 19.56 -17.11
C ALA A 391 5.09 18.53 -17.64
N LYS A 392 5.39 17.23 -17.52
CA LYS A 392 4.46 16.14 -17.91
C LYS A 392 3.15 16.18 -17.11
N LEU A 393 3.22 16.44 -15.81
CA LEU A 393 2.03 16.49 -14.93
C LEU A 393 1.17 17.75 -15.12
N THR A 394 1.72 18.77 -15.79
CA THR A 394 1.05 20.06 -16.07
C THR A 394 0.69 20.25 -17.55
N GLU A 395 1.08 19.34 -18.44
CA GLU A 395 0.93 19.48 -19.90
C GLU A 395 -0.52 19.71 -20.37
N ASN A 396 -1.49 19.16 -19.63
CA ASN A 396 -2.92 19.26 -19.92
C ASN A 396 -3.69 20.16 -18.93
N SER A 397 -3.02 20.97 -18.12
CA SER A 397 -3.68 21.89 -17.17
C SER A 397 -3.64 23.35 -17.61
N TYR A 398 -4.81 23.98 -17.62
CA TYR A 398 -4.91 25.44 -17.67
C TYR A 398 -4.44 26.01 -16.32
N GLY A 399 -3.40 26.85 -16.34
CA GLY A 399 -2.92 27.56 -15.15
C GLY A 399 -1.83 26.84 -14.33
N GLY A 400 -1.18 25.81 -14.87
CA GLY A 400 -0.02 25.17 -14.23
C GLY A 400 -0.34 24.30 -13.02
N THR A 401 -1.56 23.76 -12.94
CA THR A 401 -1.97 22.84 -11.85
C THR A 401 -1.40 21.44 -12.07
N LEU A 402 -0.92 20.82 -10.98
CA LEU A 402 -0.43 19.45 -10.99
C LEU A 402 -1.59 18.47 -10.94
N ASN A 403 -1.78 17.70 -12.00
CA ASN A 403 -2.77 16.61 -12.04
C ASN A 403 -2.09 15.28 -11.66
N PHE A 404 -2.67 14.55 -10.72
CA PHE A 404 -2.18 13.23 -10.33
C PHE A 404 -3.32 12.35 -9.85
N TYR A 405 -3.01 11.09 -9.53
CA TYR A 405 -3.96 10.17 -8.94
C TYR A 405 -3.30 9.34 -7.84
N GLU A 406 -4.13 8.80 -6.95
CA GLU A 406 -3.72 7.82 -5.95
C GLU A 406 -4.72 6.65 -5.99
N GLU A 407 -4.24 5.43 -5.74
CA GLU A 407 -5.08 4.24 -5.80
C GLU A 407 -4.89 3.32 -4.59
N ILE A 408 -6.00 2.74 -4.12
CA ILE A 408 -6.04 1.72 -3.08
C ILE A 408 -6.88 0.55 -3.55
N THR A 409 -6.42 -0.67 -3.24
CA THR A 409 -7.19 -1.90 -3.36
C THR A 409 -7.49 -2.46 -1.96
N GLY A 410 -8.68 -3.03 -1.80
CA GLY A 410 -9.05 -3.72 -0.58
C GLY A 410 -10.51 -4.14 -0.52
N ILE A 411 -10.83 -5.04 0.42
CA ILE A 411 -12.19 -5.55 0.67
C ILE A 411 -13.10 -4.52 1.37
N GLY A 412 -12.57 -3.34 1.73
CA GLY A 412 -13.36 -2.25 2.28
C GLY A 412 -14.41 -1.72 1.28
N SER A 413 -15.42 -1.01 1.79
CA SER A 413 -16.40 -0.36 0.95
C SER A 413 -15.75 0.71 0.06
N PRO A 414 -16.38 1.09 -1.07
CA PRO A 414 -15.85 2.17 -1.91
C PRO A 414 -15.57 3.46 -1.13
N VAL A 415 -16.46 3.85 -0.21
CA VAL A 415 -16.28 5.01 0.68
C VAL A 415 -15.02 4.86 1.53
N SER A 416 -14.84 3.70 2.17
CA SER A 416 -13.68 3.43 3.03
C SER A 416 -12.37 3.47 2.23
N ASN A 417 -12.36 2.91 1.02
CA ASN A 417 -11.21 2.97 0.12
C ASN A 417 -10.91 4.42 -0.31
N ILE A 418 -11.92 5.24 -0.61
CA ILE A 418 -11.75 6.66 -0.95
C ILE A 418 -11.14 7.43 0.24
N SER A 419 -11.65 7.24 1.46
CA SER A 419 -11.09 7.86 2.67
C SER A 419 -9.64 7.43 2.90
N GLY A 420 -9.32 6.16 2.67
CA GLY A 420 -7.94 5.66 2.69
C GLY A 420 -7.04 6.35 1.67
N VAL A 421 -7.53 6.58 0.44
CA VAL A 421 -6.79 7.30 -0.62
C VAL A 421 -6.52 8.74 -0.19
N ILE A 422 -7.52 9.43 0.38
CA ILE A 422 -7.36 10.80 0.86
C ILE A 422 -6.33 10.86 2.01
N ASN A 423 -6.37 9.92 2.96
CA ASN A 423 -5.36 9.81 4.02
C ASN A 423 -3.95 9.65 3.44
N ARG A 424 -3.79 8.80 2.41
CA ARG A 424 -2.50 8.62 1.73
C ARG A 424 -2.01 9.89 1.09
N VAL A 425 -2.85 10.61 0.35
CA VAL A 425 -2.41 11.82 -0.34
C VAL A 425 -2.04 12.91 0.66
N LEU A 426 -2.86 13.12 1.70
CA LEU A 426 -2.70 14.27 2.59
C LEU A 426 -1.69 14.09 3.72
N PHE A 427 -1.38 12.87 4.15
CA PHE A 427 -0.60 12.64 5.37
C PHE A 427 0.67 11.81 5.20
N TRP A 428 0.74 10.94 4.19
CA TRP A 428 1.90 10.05 4.04
C TRP A 428 3.11 10.81 3.51
N ASP A 429 4.29 10.57 4.09
CA ASP A 429 5.58 11.09 3.60
C ASP A 429 5.64 12.63 3.48
N ILE A 430 4.99 13.32 4.43
CA ILE A 430 5.04 14.77 4.55
C ILE A 430 5.81 15.12 5.82
N PRO A 431 7.09 15.53 5.72
CA PRO A 431 7.95 15.77 6.87
C PRO A 431 7.36 16.69 7.93
N ILE A 432 6.64 17.75 7.54
CA ILE A 432 6.03 18.67 8.52
C ILE A 432 4.90 18.05 9.35
N LEU A 433 4.41 16.87 8.97
CA LEU A 433 3.41 16.09 9.70
C LEU A 433 4.01 14.88 10.45
N GLY A 434 5.34 14.75 10.52
CA GLY A 434 6.04 13.55 11.01
C GLY A 434 5.67 13.10 12.43
N ASP A 435 5.21 14.00 13.29
CA ASP A 435 4.82 13.69 14.67
C ASP A 435 3.42 13.00 14.78
N TYR A 436 2.69 12.93 13.65
CA TYR A 436 1.32 12.43 13.60
C TYR A 436 1.24 11.11 12.84
N MET A 437 0.32 10.24 13.29
CA MET A 437 -0.06 9.07 12.53
C MET A 437 -0.57 9.49 11.15
N PRO A 438 -0.17 8.79 10.07
CA PRO A 438 -0.50 9.18 8.71
C PRO A 438 -1.93 8.74 8.31
N ILE A 439 -2.86 8.84 9.26
CA ILE A 439 -4.29 8.50 9.21
C ILE A 439 -5.02 9.42 10.20
N ALA A 440 -6.12 10.02 9.75
CA ALA A 440 -7.03 10.72 10.65
C ALA A 440 -8.07 9.75 11.23
N ASN A 441 -8.33 9.84 12.54
CA ASN A 441 -9.42 9.13 13.21
C ASN A 441 -10.75 9.80 12.84
N GLU A 442 -11.65 9.05 12.21
CA GLU A 442 -12.96 9.50 11.77
C GLU A 442 -13.99 9.30 12.89
N VAL A 443 -14.30 10.39 13.59
CA VAL A 443 -15.17 10.38 14.77
C VAL A 443 -16.65 10.32 14.37
N LEU A 444 -17.02 11.02 13.29
CA LEU A 444 -18.39 11.08 12.81
C LEU A 444 -18.41 11.31 11.30
N CYS A 445 -19.23 10.54 10.60
CA CYS A 445 -19.69 10.82 9.25
C CYS A 445 -21.21 10.82 9.25
N TYR A 446 -21.81 11.96 8.89
CA TYR A 446 -23.25 12.14 8.88
C TYR A 446 -23.71 12.56 7.49
N GLU A 447 -24.71 11.84 6.97
CA GLU A 447 -25.32 12.08 5.66
C GLU A 447 -26.79 12.43 5.85
N GLU A 448 -27.22 13.55 5.27
CA GLU A 448 -28.60 14.03 5.31
C GLU A 448 -29.12 14.18 3.88
N VAL A 449 -30.19 13.45 3.56
CA VAL A 449 -30.90 13.62 2.28
C VAL A 449 -31.89 14.77 2.43
N ILE A 450 -31.72 15.81 1.63
CA ILE A 450 -32.51 17.04 1.73
C ILE A 450 -33.73 16.91 0.81
N GLY A 451 -34.80 16.37 1.37
CA GLY A 451 -36.07 16.07 0.71
C GLY A 451 -36.52 14.63 0.96
N GLN A 452 -37.58 14.19 0.26
CA GLN A 452 -38.18 12.85 0.46
C GLN A 452 -37.87 11.86 -0.68
N SER A 453 -36.97 12.18 -1.62
CA SER A 453 -36.73 11.37 -2.81
C SER A 453 -35.26 10.93 -2.95
N SER A 454 -35.02 9.84 -3.67
CA SER A 454 -33.67 9.38 -4.05
C SER A 454 -32.93 10.33 -5.02
N HIS A 455 -33.60 11.37 -5.52
CA HIS A 455 -33.03 12.37 -6.43
C HIS A 455 -32.82 13.72 -5.74
N SER A 456 -32.94 13.74 -4.41
CA SER A 456 -32.68 14.91 -3.58
C SER A 456 -31.17 15.12 -3.36
N PRO A 457 -30.74 16.37 -3.14
CA PRO A 457 -29.35 16.63 -2.77
C PRO A 457 -29.03 15.96 -1.44
N VAL A 458 -27.81 15.42 -1.35
CA VAL A 458 -27.22 14.81 -0.18
C VAL A 458 -26.22 15.80 0.42
N TRP A 459 -26.37 16.06 1.71
CA TRP A 459 -25.42 16.81 2.50
C TRP A 459 -24.59 15.87 3.36
N CYS A 460 -23.26 15.97 3.31
CA CYS A 460 -22.40 15.19 4.20
C CYS A 460 -21.54 16.09 5.06
N LYS A 461 -21.43 15.70 6.33
CA LYS A 461 -20.52 16.28 7.31
C LYS A 461 -19.60 15.18 7.84
N THR A 462 -18.29 15.37 7.65
CA THR A 462 -17.26 14.48 8.17
C THR A 462 -16.48 15.19 9.27
N VAL A 463 -16.25 14.53 10.40
CA VAL A 463 -15.48 15.04 11.54
C VAL A 463 -14.31 14.12 11.82
N VAL A 464 -13.10 14.69 11.88
CA VAL A 464 -11.86 13.94 12.03
C VAL A 464 -10.97 14.52 13.12
N LYS A 465 -10.07 13.68 13.64
CA LYS A 465 -9.03 14.00 14.61
C LYS A 465 -7.68 13.49 14.10
N LEU A 466 -6.62 14.29 14.26
CA LEU A 466 -5.24 13.84 14.03
C LEU A 466 -4.66 13.25 15.31
N CYS A 467 -4.09 12.06 15.22
CA CYS A 467 -3.51 11.34 16.35
C CYS A 467 -1.99 11.49 16.37
N LYS A 468 -1.41 11.93 17.50
CA LYS A 468 0.05 11.96 17.69
C LYS A 468 0.62 10.56 17.86
N GLU A 469 1.76 10.27 17.24
CA GLU A 469 2.37 8.94 17.32
C GLU A 469 2.77 8.56 18.75
N GLU A 470 3.38 9.48 19.51
CA GLU A 470 3.78 9.26 20.90
C GLU A 470 2.60 8.83 21.82
N ASP A 471 1.43 9.44 21.62
CA ASP A 471 0.23 9.14 22.40
C ASP A 471 -0.34 7.77 22.01
N VAL A 472 -0.26 7.38 20.73
CA VAL A 472 -0.66 6.04 20.28
C VAL A 472 0.26 4.98 20.88
N GLU A 473 1.57 5.20 20.87
CA GLU A 473 2.53 4.27 21.47
C GLU A 473 2.30 4.13 22.98
N ARG A 474 2.03 5.23 23.67
CA ARG A 474 1.66 5.21 25.09
C ARG A 474 0.37 4.42 25.33
N SER A 475 -0.63 4.53 24.44
CA SER A 475 -1.88 3.75 24.52
C SER A 475 -1.70 2.26 24.36
N ILE A 476 -0.70 1.85 23.57
CA ILE A 476 -0.33 0.45 23.44
C ILE A 476 0.37 -0.01 24.72
N TYR A 477 1.33 0.77 25.23
CA TYR A 477 2.10 0.43 26.43
C TYR A 477 1.24 0.34 27.70
N GLU A 478 0.36 1.31 27.94
CA GLU A 478 -0.54 1.34 29.10
C GLU A 478 -1.79 0.46 28.91
N ASN A 479 -1.96 -0.14 27.73
CA ASN A 479 -3.14 -0.88 27.31
C ASN A 479 -4.48 -0.14 27.52
N LYS A 480 -4.46 1.18 27.31
CA LYS A 480 -5.64 2.05 27.35
C LYS A 480 -6.12 2.38 25.94
N SER A 481 -7.30 2.99 25.80
CA SER A 481 -7.71 3.55 24.51
C SER A 481 -6.92 4.83 24.19
N TYR A 482 -6.80 5.21 22.91
CA TYR A 482 -6.15 6.47 22.56
C TYR A 482 -6.83 7.67 23.24
N GLU A 483 -8.15 7.60 23.38
CA GLU A 483 -8.99 8.64 23.98
C GLU A 483 -8.73 8.83 25.48
N GLU A 484 -8.34 7.77 26.19
CA GLU A 484 -7.99 7.81 27.62
C GLU A 484 -6.63 8.49 27.89
N ILE A 485 -5.76 8.57 26.88
CA ILE A 485 -4.38 9.10 27.03
C ILE A 485 -4.20 10.44 26.34
N SER A 486 -4.88 10.66 25.20
CA SER A 486 -4.63 11.84 24.40
C SER A 486 -5.03 13.10 25.16
N SER A 487 -4.11 14.04 25.30
CA SER A 487 -4.38 15.38 25.85
C SER A 487 -4.94 16.35 24.80
N ASN A 488 -4.89 15.98 23.52
CA ASN A 488 -5.27 16.83 22.40
C ASN A 488 -6.60 16.34 21.79
N HIS A 489 -7.70 17.10 21.91
CA HIS A 489 -9.01 16.77 21.33
C HIS A 489 -9.43 17.73 20.20
N ASP A 490 -8.48 18.34 19.49
CA ASP A 490 -8.79 19.24 18.39
C ASP A 490 -9.49 18.48 17.24
N LEU A 491 -10.80 18.73 17.09
CA LEU A 491 -11.68 18.15 16.06
C LEU A 491 -11.83 19.11 14.88
N ALA A 492 -11.72 18.56 13.66
CA ALA A 492 -11.92 19.27 12.42
C ALA A 492 -13.12 18.72 11.65
N SER A 493 -13.94 19.60 11.11
CA SER A 493 -15.14 19.27 10.34
C SER A 493 -15.06 19.77 8.90
N GLY A 494 -15.52 18.95 7.96
CA GLY A 494 -15.68 19.29 6.55
C GLY A 494 -17.10 19.00 6.10
N GLU A 495 -17.67 19.92 5.32
CA GLU A 495 -19.06 19.84 4.85
C GLU A 495 -19.13 20.05 3.33
N TYR A 496 -19.97 19.26 2.66
CA TYR A 496 -20.23 19.41 1.23
C TYR A 496 -21.65 18.94 0.86
N CYS A 497 -22.24 19.57 -0.15
CA CYS A 497 -23.57 19.25 -0.68
C CYS A 497 -23.49 18.91 -2.17
N GLY A 498 -24.15 17.83 -2.59
CA GLY A 498 -24.18 17.36 -3.97
C GLY A 498 -25.28 16.32 -4.20
N PHE A 499 -25.18 15.53 -5.27
CA PHE A 499 -26.18 14.50 -5.60
C PHE A 499 -25.60 13.08 -5.64
N ASP A 500 -24.29 12.96 -5.91
CA ASP A 500 -23.59 11.68 -5.85
C ASP A 500 -23.04 11.48 -4.44
N LEU A 501 -23.50 10.42 -3.76
CA LEU A 501 -23.08 10.06 -2.42
C LEU A 501 -21.55 9.91 -2.31
N LEU A 502 -20.91 9.28 -3.29
CA LEU A 502 -19.46 9.05 -3.27
C LEU A 502 -18.69 10.35 -3.47
N GLU A 503 -19.14 11.23 -4.37
CA GLU A 503 -18.54 12.56 -4.55
C GLU A 503 -18.67 13.38 -3.27
N VAL A 504 -19.86 13.36 -2.66
CA VAL A 504 -20.19 14.16 -1.49
C VAL A 504 -19.35 13.75 -0.29
N VAL A 505 -19.29 12.44 0.00
CA VAL A 505 -18.46 11.90 1.09
C VAL A 505 -16.98 12.13 0.82
N ALA A 506 -16.51 11.97 -0.42
CA ALA A 506 -15.10 12.22 -0.76
C ALA A 506 -14.69 13.68 -0.50
N ARG A 507 -15.54 14.63 -0.92
CA ARG A 507 -15.27 16.06 -0.75
C ARG A 507 -15.35 16.49 0.71
N SER A 508 -16.36 16.04 1.46
CA SER A 508 -16.44 16.34 2.90
C SER A 508 -15.23 15.75 3.65
N ALA A 509 -14.83 14.53 3.31
CA ALA A 509 -13.67 13.84 3.88
C ALA A 509 -12.34 14.58 3.58
N LEU A 510 -12.16 15.09 2.37
CA LEU A 510 -11.00 15.89 1.98
C LEU A 510 -10.94 17.19 2.79
N LEU A 511 -12.06 17.94 2.81
CA LEU A 511 -12.15 19.23 3.48
C LEU A 511 -11.91 19.09 4.99
N ALA A 512 -12.46 18.06 5.62
CA ALA A 512 -12.26 17.80 7.05
C ALA A 512 -10.77 17.60 7.39
N ARG A 513 -10.04 16.87 6.54
CA ARG A 513 -8.62 16.56 6.72
C ARG A 513 -7.72 17.75 6.41
N LEU A 514 -8.01 18.53 5.37
CA LEU A 514 -7.33 19.81 5.10
C LEU A 514 -7.54 20.81 6.24
N LYS A 515 -8.77 20.91 6.76
CA LYS A 515 -9.05 21.73 7.94
C LYS A 515 -8.24 21.24 9.14
N ALA A 516 -8.15 19.93 9.38
CA ALA A 516 -7.31 19.39 10.46
C ALA A 516 -5.85 19.81 10.35
N ILE A 517 -5.27 19.80 9.14
CA ILE A 517 -3.88 20.27 8.90
C ILE A 517 -3.76 21.75 9.22
N LYS A 518 -4.68 22.59 8.72
CA LYS A 518 -4.73 24.02 9.03
C LYS A 518 -4.79 24.27 10.54
N GLN A 519 -5.55 23.46 11.27
CA GLN A 519 -5.68 23.59 12.72
C GLN A 519 -4.36 23.32 13.47
N LEU A 520 -3.40 22.59 12.90
CA LEU A 520 -2.08 22.40 13.50
C LEU A 520 -1.21 23.67 13.48
N GLY A 521 -1.56 24.67 12.67
CA GLY A 521 -0.77 25.90 12.51
C GLY A 521 0.48 25.71 11.63
N ILE A 522 0.46 24.71 10.76
CA ILE A 522 1.52 24.43 9.79
C ILE A 522 1.46 25.46 8.66
N ASP A 523 2.62 25.96 8.21
CA ASP A 523 2.71 26.84 7.04
C ASP A 523 2.22 26.11 5.77
N ALA A 524 1.20 26.67 5.13
CA ALA A 524 0.56 26.09 3.96
C ALA A 524 1.53 25.98 2.77
N ASN A 525 2.36 27.00 2.54
CA ASN A 525 3.32 27.01 1.44
C ASN A 525 4.36 25.89 1.58
N LYS A 526 4.89 25.70 2.81
CA LYS A 526 5.79 24.59 3.11
C LYS A 526 5.10 23.24 2.92
N TYR A 527 3.90 23.05 3.46
CA TYR A 527 3.13 21.81 3.29
C TYR A 527 2.89 21.47 1.82
N LEU A 528 2.40 22.45 1.03
CA LEU A 528 2.12 22.26 -0.40
C LEU A 528 3.38 21.96 -1.20
N THR A 529 4.51 22.59 -0.85
CA THR A 529 5.80 22.29 -1.49
C THR A 529 6.22 20.84 -1.24
N GLU A 530 6.15 20.37 0.00
CA GLU A 530 6.47 18.98 0.37
C GLU A 530 5.50 17.98 -0.31
N LEU A 531 4.20 18.30 -0.38
CA LEU A 531 3.20 17.51 -1.09
C LEU A 531 3.52 17.41 -2.59
N CYS A 532 3.83 18.53 -3.24
CA CYS A 532 4.17 18.55 -4.67
C CYS A 532 5.46 17.75 -4.96
N HIS A 533 6.49 17.90 -4.13
CA HIS A 533 7.74 17.11 -4.24
C HIS A 533 7.47 15.61 -4.14
N ARG A 534 6.60 15.21 -3.20
CA ARG A 534 6.20 13.81 -3.05
C ARG A 534 5.43 13.30 -4.27
N ILE A 535 4.49 14.08 -4.80
CA ILE A 535 3.70 13.70 -6.00
C ILE A 535 4.64 13.44 -7.18
N GLU A 536 5.60 14.33 -7.41
CA GLU A 536 6.60 14.15 -8.47
C GLU A 536 7.43 12.87 -8.27
N GLU A 537 7.91 12.62 -7.05
CA GLU A 537 8.73 11.44 -6.73
C GLU A 537 7.93 10.12 -6.86
N LEU A 538 6.67 10.13 -6.43
CA LEU A 538 5.79 8.96 -6.48
C LEU A 538 5.42 8.57 -7.92
N ASP A 539 5.18 9.55 -8.80
CA ASP A 539 4.89 9.27 -10.22
C ASP A 539 6.09 8.62 -10.91
N ILE A 540 7.30 9.14 -10.66
CA ILE A 540 8.56 8.56 -11.14
C ILE A 540 8.70 7.12 -10.68
N PHE A 541 8.47 6.87 -9.38
CA PHE A 541 8.58 5.52 -8.83
C PHE A 541 7.58 4.54 -9.46
N ARG A 542 6.31 4.96 -9.64
CA ARG A 542 5.29 4.13 -10.30
C ARG A 542 5.68 3.79 -11.74
N ASP A 543 6.17 4.76 -12.48
CA ASP A 543 6.59 4.57 -13.87
C ASP A 543 7.89 3.76 -13.99
N ALA A 544 8.76 3.76 -12.98
CA ALA A 544 9.92 2.86 -12.94
C ALA A 544 9.50 1.43 -12.57
N LYS A 545 8.66 1.26 -11.54
CA LYS A 545 8.22 -0.05 -11.07
C LYS A 545 7.47 -0.86 -12.14
N LYS A 546 6.77 -0.19 -13.06
CA LYS A 546 6.14 -0.85 -14.21
C LYS A 546 7.16 -1.65 -15.04
N LEU A 547 8.37 -1.12 -15.26
CA LEU A 547 9.40 -1.74 -16.13
C LEU A 547 9.84 -3.15 -15.70
N LEU A 548 9.58 -3.52 -14.44
CA LEU A 548 9.84 -4.87 -13.93
C LEU A 548 8.78 -5.89 -14.40
N HIS A 549 7.51 -5.49 -14.44
CA HIS A 549 6.37 -6.37 -14.68
C HIS A 549 5.79 -6.25 -16.10
N PHE A 550 6.17 -5.19 -16.79
CA PHE A 550 5.69 -4.75 -18.09
C PHE A 550 6.90 -4.46 -18.97
N TYR A 551 6.69 -4.17 -20.26
CA TYR A 551 7.80 -3.93 -21.18
C TYR A 551 8.76 -2.87 -20.62
N PRO A 552 10.10 -3.11 -20.59
CA PRO A 552 10.84 -4.20 -21.26
C PRO A 552 11.08 -5.48 -20.43
N PHE A 553 10.45 -5.62 -19.26
CA PHE A 553 10.65 -6.70 -18.26
C PHE A 553 12.07 -6.74 -17.69
N SER A 554 12.62 -5.58 -17.30
CA SER A 554 14.02 -5.46 -16.88
C SER A 554 14.14 -4.78 -15.52
N LEU A 555 14.71 -5.50 -14.54
CA LEU A 555 15.16 -4.95 -13.27
C LEU A 555 16.21 -3.85 -13.47
N MET A 556 17.18 -4.06 -14.37
CA MET A 556 18.22 -3.07 -14.65
C MET A 556 17.64 -1.77 -15.23
N ALA A 557 16.62 -1.84 -16.07
CA ALA A 557 15.91 -0.64 -16.56
C ALA A 557 15.17 0.08 -15.43
N MET A 558 14.52 -0.67 -14.52
CA MET A 558 13.88 -0.10 -13.34
C MET A 558 14.91 0.61 -12.43
N GLU A 559 16.02 -0.06 -12.09
CA GLU A 559 17.10 0.52 -11.28
C GLU A 559 17.69 1.75 -11.97
N GLY A 560 18.08 1.65 -13.24
CA GLY A 560 18.68 2.75 -14.01
C GLY A 560 17.81 3.99 -14.02
N LYS A 561 16.49 3.82 -14.21
CA LYS A 561 15.54 4.93 -14.14
C LYS A 561 15.44 5.54 -12.73
N ILE A 562 15.47 4.73 -11.67
CA ILE A 562 15.41 5.20 -10.27
C ILE A 562 16.71 5.93 -9.89
N GLU A 563 17.87 5.43 -10.31
CA GLU A 563 19.18 6.06 -10.06
C GLU A 563 19.33 7.40 -10.79
N GLU A 564 18.89 7.51 -12.05
CA GLU A 564 18.91 8.77 -12.82
C GLU A 564 17.94 9.83 -12.24
N THR A 565 16.95 9.41 -11.44
CA THR A 565 15.88 10.29 -10.95
C THR A 565 15.88 10.46 -9.43
N ILE A 566 15.36 9.50 -8.67
CA ILE A 566 15.15 9.60 -7.22
C ILE A 566 16.49 9.74 -6.48
N PHE A 567 17.52 8.97 -6.90
CA PHE A 567 18.86 8.99 -6.28
C PHE A 567 19.87 9.85 -7.05
N ALA A 568 19.42 10.61 -8.04
CA ALA A 568 20.29 11.43 -8.90
C ALA A 568 21.20 12.37 -8.10
N ASN A 569 22.43 12.54 -8.58
CA ASN A 569 23.44 13.42 -7.99
C ASN A 569 23.73 13.13 -6.49
N GLY A 570 23.55 11.89 -6.04
CA GLY A 570 23.83 11.51 -4.66
C GLY A 570 22.90 12.15 -3.64
N LYS A 571 21.62 12.30 -3.97
CA LYS A 571 20.64 13.00 -3.12
C LYS A 571 20.41 12.34 -1.76
N TYR A 572 20.28 11.01 -1.72
CA TYR A 572 20.13 10.23 -0.49
C TYR A 572 21.34 9.33 -0.24
N ARG A 573 21.82 8.70 -1.32
CA ARG A 573 22.98 7.82 -1.34
C ARG A 573 23.66 7.85 -2.71
N THR A 574 24.92 7.45 -2.75
CA THR A 574 25.67 7.13 -3.97
C THR A 574 26.14 5.68 -3.93
N LYS A 575 26.23 5.06 -5.09
CA LYS A 575 26.81 3.73 -5.29
C LYS A 575 28.21 3.89 -5.89
N ASP A 576 29.22 3.29 -5.29
CA ASP A 576 30.58 3.35 -5.79
C ASP A 576 30.90 2.25 -6.82
N ASP A 577 32.14 2.25 -7.31
CA ASP A 577 32.66 1.27 -8.27
C ASP A 577 32.73 -0.17 -7.73
N GLN A 578 32.68 -0.36 -6.42
CA GLN A 578 32.69 -1.65 -5.72
C GLN A 578 31.29 -2.10 -5.29
N PHE A 579 30.25 -1.36 -5.69
CA PHE A 579 28.86 -1.57 -5.29
C PHE A 579 28.62 -1.35 -3.80
N ASP A 580 29.48 -0.59 -3.14
CA ASP A 580 29.24 -0.10 -1.78
C ASP A 580 28.46 1.21 -1.83
N PHE A 581 27.57 1.38 -0.85
CA PHE A 581 26.75 2.58 -0.75
C PHE A 581 27.32 3.55 0.28
N ILE A 582 27.40 4.82 -0.12
CA ILE A 582 27.76 5.92 0.76
C ILE A 582 26.52 6.80 0.91
N GLU A 583 26.05 6.97 2.14
CA GLU A 583 24.98 7.90 2.47
C GLU A 583 25.46 9.34 2.50
N THR A 584 24.66 10.24 1.94
CA THR A 584 24.97 11.66 1.90
C THR A 584 24.79 12.31 3.27
N GLU A 585 23.72 11.95 3.98
CA GLU A 585 23.38 12.46 5.33
C GLU A 585 22.89 11.31 6.25
N PRO A 586 23.79 10.52 6.89
CA PRO A 586 23.44 9.29 7.63
C PRO A 586 22.53 9.47 8.86
N GLN A 587 22.32 10.72 9.29
CA GLN A 587 21.49 11.07 10.45
C GLN A 587 20.12 11.61 10.05
N ARG A 588 19.81 11.64 8.76
CA ARG A 588 18.55 12.17 8.24
C ARG A 588 17.74 11.06 7.59
N SER A 589 16.43 11.06 7.84
CA SER A 589 15.51 10.17 7.16
C SER A 589 15.42 10.50 5.66
N TRP A 590 15.29 9.45 4.84
CA TRP A 590 14.89 9.62 3.44
C TRP A 590 13.38 9.83 3.34
N SER A 591 12.90 10.19 2.15
CA SER A 591 11.46 10.08 1.85
C SER A 591 11.03 8.61 1.92
N LEU A 592 9.80 8.35 2.35
CA LEU A 592 9.19 7.02 2.29
C LEU A 592 9.18 6.48 0.86
N VAL A 593 8.96 7.33 -0.15
CA VAL A 593 9.06 6.91 -1.57
C VAL A 593 10.47 6.42 -1.91
N ALA A 594 11.54 7.07 -1.42
CA ALA A 594 12.91 6.60 -1.64
C ALA A 594 13.20 5.28 -0.92
N TYR A 595 12.74 5.10 0.33
CA TYR A 595 12.84 3.81 1.01
C TYR A 595 12.08 2.71 0.25
N GLU A 596 10.88 3.00 -0.24
CA GLU A 596 10.10 2.05 -1.03
C GLU A 596 10.77 1.70 -2.36
N ALA A 597 11.38 2.68 -3.03
CA ALA A 597 12.11 2.48 -4.27
C ALA A 597 13.35 1.60 -4.04
N HIS A 598 14.12 1.88 -2.99
CA HIS A 598 15.30 1.10 -2.62
C HIS A 598 14.95 -0.34 -2.23
N LEU A 599 13.92 -0.53 -1.41
CA LEU A 599 13.43 -1.86 -1.05
C LEU A 599 12.81 -2.60 -2.25
N ALA A 600 12.23 -1.90 -3.23
CA ALA A 600 11.73 -2.51 -4.46
C ALA A 600 12.88 -3.04 -5.32
N ILE A 601 13.99 -2.31 -5.44
CA ILE A 601 15.21 -2.79 -6.11
C ILE A 601 15.75 -4.03 -5.39
N ALA A 602 15.86 -3.99 -4.06
CA ALA A 602 16.32 -5.12 -3.26
C ALA A 602 15.44 -6.38 -3.44
N ASP A 603 14.10 -6.23 -3.33
CA ASP A 603 13.17 -7.35 -3.50
C ASP A 603 13.19 -7.90 -4.93
N ALA A 604 13.42 -7.06 -5.95
CA ALA A 604 13.53 -7.50 -7.33
C ALA A 604 14.81 -8.31 -7.58
N TYR A 605 15.97 -7.84 -7.10
CA TYR A 605 17.22 -8.63 -7.13
C TYR A 605 17.06 -9.98 -6.42
N LEU A 606 16.42 -9.98 -5.24
CA LEU A 606 16.13 -11.20 -4.50
C LEU A 606 15.06 -12.08 -5.15
N GLN A 607 14.16 -11.53 -5.98
CA GLN A 607 13.26 -12.33 -6.82
C GLN A 607 14.02 -13.02 -7.95
N GLU A 608 15.13 -12.42 -8.39
CA GLU A 608 16.01 -12.95 -9.43
C GLU A 608 17.15 -13.85 -8.89
N GLY A 609 17.13 -14.21 -7.61
CA GLY A 609 18.17 -15.04 -7.00
C GLY A 609 19.51 -14.33 -6.73
N LEU A 610 19.60 -13.02 -6.98
CA LEU A 610 20.80 -12.19 -6.81
C LEU A 610 20.95 -11.71 -5.36
N TYR A 611 21.26 -12.64 -4.46
CA TYR A 611 21.29 -12.36 -3.02
C TYR A 611 22.48 -11.51 -2.57
N ARG A 612 23.63 -11.53 -3.28
CA ARG A 612 24.78 -10.65 -2.95
C ARG A 612 24.43 -9.17 -3.12
N ILE A 613 23.88 -8.81 -4.28
CA ILE A 613 23.41 -7.45 -4.57
C ILE A 613 22.29 -7.06 -3.61
N GLY A 614 21.28 -7.94 -3.47
CA GLY A 614 20.17 -7.71 -2.57
C GLY A 614 20.63 -7.41 -1.14
N LYS A 615 21.66 -8.10 -0.66
CA LYS A 615 22.27 -7.85 0.66
C LYS A 615 22.84 -6.43 0.77
N LYS A 616 23.63 -5.96 -0.20
CA LYS A 616 24.19 -4.60 -0.20
C LYS A 616 23.10 -3.53 -0.09
N TYR A 617 22.00 -3.72 -0.82
CA TYR A 617 20.83 -2.84 -0.71
C TYR A 617 20.17 -2.91 0.68
N LEU A 618 20.12 -4.06 1.33
CA LEU A 618 19.54 -4.19 2.67
C LEU A 618 20.43 -3.61 3.77
N ASP A 619 21.75 -3.76 3.65
CA ASP A 619 22.71 -3.35 4.68
C ASP A 619 22.74 -1.82 4.88
N ILE A 620 22.51 -1.02 3.84
CA ILE A 620 22.38 0.44 3.98
C ILE A 620 21.08 0.85 4.69
N ILE A 621 19.99 0.08 4.58
CA ILE A 621 18.71 0.41 5.23
C ILE A 621 18.70 -0.03 6.70
N GLU A 622 19.50 -1.03 7.08
CA GLU A 622 19.51 -1.62 8.41
C GLU A 622 19.64 -0.57 9.55
N PRO A 623 20.55 0.41 9.50
CA PRO A 623 20.63 1.48 10.51
C PRO A 623 19.38 2.36 10.60
N HIS A 624 18.66 2.56 9.49
CA HIS A 624 17.44 3.38 9.46
C HIS A 624 16.24 2.65 10.06
N VAL A 625 16.21 1.32 9.94
CA VAL A 625 15.23 0.46 10.61
C VAL A 625 15.46 0.49 12.13
N GLU A 626 16.71 0.42 12.58
CA GLU A 626 17.05 0.50 14.01
C GLU A 626 16.70 1.87 14.63
N LYS A 627 16.77 2.95 13.83
CA LYS A 627 16.37 4.31 14.21
C LYS A 627 14.87 4.61 14.09
N ASN A 628 14.05 3.63 13.68
CA ASN A 628 12.59 3.80 13.45
C ASN A 628 12.23 4.88 12.41
N TYR A 629 13.04 5.07 11.37
CA TYR A 629 12.72 6.01 10.29
C TYR A 629 11.71 5.48 9.27
N LEU A 630 11.42 4.17 9.29
CA LEU A 630 10.47 3.52 8.39
C LEU A 630 9.17 3.23 9.13
N SER A 631 8.05 3.31 8.41
CA SER A 631 6.75 2.84 8.93
C SER A 631 6.76 1.33 9.22
N ASP A 632 5.87 0.86 10.09
CA ASP A 632 5.75 -0.57 10.44
C ASP A 632 5.63 -1.48 9.20
N LEU A 633 4.87 -1.04 8.18
CA LEU A 633 4.72 -1.80 6.94
C LEU A 633 5.99 -1.77 6.08
N GLY A 634 6.74 -0.66 6.09
CA GLY A 634 8.07 -0.55 5.46
C GLY A 634 9.08 -1.50 6.12
N VAL A 635 9.10 -1.54 7.45
CA VAL A 635 9.94 -2.46 8.23
C VAL A 635 9.55 -3.92 7.97
N ALA A 636 8.25 -4.23 7.90
CA ALA A 636 7.80 -5.58 7.54
C ALA A 636 8.26 -6.01 6.14
N ARG A 637 8.24 -5.09 5.15
CA ARG A 637 8.79 -5.34 3.80
C ARG A 637 10.31 -5.59 3.83
N TYR A 638 11.05 -4.84 4.62
CA TYR A 638 12.48 -5.07 4.84
C TYR A 638 12.75 -6.48 5.39
N TRP A 639 12.00 -6.92 6.40
CA TRP A 639 12.14 -8.27 6.96
C TRP A 639 11.77 -9.38 5.97
N LEU A 640 10.77 -9.16 5.10
CA LEU A 640 10.49 -10.09 4.00
C LEU A 640 11.65 -10.19 2.99
N CYS A 641 12.41 -9.12 2.80
CA CYS A 641 13.62 -9.14 1.97
C CYS A 641 14.77 -9.87 2.67
N LYS A 642 15.02 -9.59 3.96
CA LYS A 642 16.02 -10.36 4.76
C LYS A 642 15.67 -11.85 4.80
N PHE A 643 14.39 -12.22 4.88
CA PHE A 643 13.95 -13.62 4.71
C PHE A 643 14.47 -14.21 3.39
N ARG A 644 14.20 -13.56 2.25
CA ARG A 644 14.64 -14.06 0.93
C ARG A 644 16.16 -14.16 0.87
N TYR A 645 16.89 -13.17 1.39
CA TYR A 645 18.35 -13.21 1.46
C TYR A 645 18.83 -14.47 2.18
N HIS A 646 18.37 -14.71 3.42
CA HIS A 646 18.77 -15.89 4.19
C HIS A 646 18.34 -17.21 3.53
N TYR A 647 17.15 -17.24 2.92
CA TYR A 647 16.64 -18.42 2.20
C TYR A 647 17.50 -18.77 0.97
N LEU A 648 17.85 -17.76 0.16
CA LEU A 648 18.55 -17.92 -1.11
C LEU A 648 20.06 -18.09 -0.96
N THR A 649 20.64 -17.69 0.18
CA THR A 649 22.09 -17.71 0.39
C THR A 649 22.68 -19.10 0.11
N ASP A 650 23.71 -19.12 -0.72
CA ASP A 650 24.50 -20.29 -1.04
C ASP A 650 25.55 -20.56 0.04
N LEU A 651 25.70 -21.84 0.44
CA LEU A 651 26.63 -22.20 1.51
C LEU A 651 28.08 -22.30 1.05
N ASP A 652 28.33 -22.58 -0.24
CA ASP A 652 29.70 -22.58 -0.76
C ASP A 652 30.16 -21.19 -1.24
N ASP A 653 29.35 -20.15 -0.99
CA ASP A 653 29.73 -18.76 -1.24
C ASP A 653 30.76 -18.28 -0.20
N PRO A 654 31.92 -17.71 -0.61
CA PRO A 654 32.92 -17.19 0.33
C PRO A 654 32.43 -16.05 1.24
N GLU A 655 31.40 -15.29 0.85
CA GLU A 655 30.80 -14.20 1.63
C GLU A 655 29.60 -14.65 2.49
N ASN A 656 29.33 -15.96 2.54
CA ASN A 656 28.28 -16.52 3.35
C ASN A 656 28.55 -16.35 4.85
N ILE A 657 27.53 -15.90 5.58
CA ILE A 657 27.57 -15.69 7.04
C ILE A 657 27.02 -16.87 7.86
N HIS A 658 26.50 -17.91 7.19
CA HIS A 658 25.85 -19.07 7.83
C HIS A 658 26.77 -20.29 7.82
N SER A 659 26.89 -20.99 8.94
CA SER A 659 27.74 -22.19 8.98
C SER A 659 27.11 -23.40 8.27
N ASP A 660 25.78 -23.49 8.26
CA ASP A 660 25.03 -24.58 7.63
C ASP A 660 23.63 -24.14 7.15
N ARG A 661 22.94 -25.04 6.46
CA ARG A 661 21.59 -24.79 5.93
C ARG A 661 20.56 -24.62 7.06
N TYR A 662 20.74 -25.30 8.19
CA TYR A 662 19.81 -25.20 9.30
C TYR A 662 19.80 -23.77 9.88
N GLN A 663 20.96 -23.18 10.13
CA GLN A 663 21.08 -21.81 10.61
C GLN A 663 20.53 -20.79 9.62
N ALA A 664 20.75 -20.98 8.32
CA ALA A 664 20.16 -20.12 7.28
C ALA A 664 18.63 -20.13 7.34
N ILE A 665 18.02 -21.32 7.43
CA ILE A 665 16.57 -21.48 7.53
C ILE A 665 16.01 -20.94 8.86
N GLN A 666 16.70 -21.12 9.98
CA GLN A 666 16.27 -20.55 11.26
C GLN A 666 16.27 -19.01 11.23
N LYS A 667 17.32 -18.36 10.70
CA LYS A 667 17.32 -16.89 10.52
C LYS A 667 16.24 -16.42 9.55
N ALA A 668 15.96 -17.19 8.52
CA ALA A 668 14.87 -16.92 7.59
C ALA A 668 13.51 -16.94 8.33
N LEU A 669 13.24 -17.98 9.13
CA LEU A 669 12.03 -18.07 9.96
C LEU A 669 11.89 -16.89 10.94
N THR A 670 12.96 -16.54 11.67
CA THR A 670 12.95 -15.36 12.56
C THR A 670 12.64 -14.06 11.80
N SER A 671 13.09 -13.94 10.55
CA SER A 671 12.78 -12.77 9.72
C SER A 671 11.29 -12.71 9.37
N LEU A 672 10.64 -13.87 9.10
CA LEU A 672 9.20 -13.93 8.86
C LEU A 672 8.39 -13.57 10.11
N GLU A 673 8.79 -14.09 11.28
CA GLU A 673 8.16 -13.75 12.56
C GLU A 673 8.24 -12.25 12.86
N ARG A 674 9.39 -11.62 12.57
CA ARG A 674 9.56 -10.16 12.69
C ARG A 674 8.68 -9.40 11.70
N ALA A 675 8.57 -9.85 10.45
CA ALA A 675 7.68 -9.23 9.48
C ALA A 675 6.22 -9.27 9.96
N GLU A 676 5.74 -10.41 10.44
CA GLU A 676 4.39 -10.54 11.00
C GLU A 676 4.20 -9.69 12.26
N PHE A 677 5.21 -9.61 13.13
CA PHE A 677 5.17 -8.77 14.32
C PHE A 677 4.87 -7.31 13.97
N HIS A 678 5.60 -6.73 13.01
CA HIS A 678 5.37 -5.33 12.61
C HIS A 678 4.01 -5.10 11.95
N VAL A 679 3.51 -6.07 11.17
CA VAL A 679 2.13 -6.00 10.66
C VAL A 679 1.11 -6.00 11.79
N LYS A 680 1.28 -6.87 12.80
CA LYS A 680 0.42 -6.91 13.99
C LYS A 680 0.53 -5.61 14.80
N GLN A 681 1.73 -5.06 14.98
CA GLN A 681 1.94 -3.75 15.62
C GLN A 681 1.16 -2.65 14.92
N ARG A 682 1.17 -2.62 13.59
CA ARG A 682 0.36 -1.66 12.82
C ARG A 682 -1.14 -1.83 13.06
N LEU A 683 -1.62 -3.08 13.13
CA LEU A 683 -3.01 -3.38 13.45
C LEU A 683 -3.37 -2.93 14.88
N TYR A 684 -2.48 -3.14 15.85
CA TYR A 684 -2.68 -2.65 17.22
C TYR A 684 -2.78 -1.12 17.27
N LYS A 685 -1.90 -0.41 16.54
CA LYS A 685 -1.98 1.05 16.40
C LYS A 685 -3.35 1.49 15.85
N TYR A 686 -3.83 0.85 14.78
CA TYR A 686 -5.15 1.14 14.20
C TYR A 686 -6.31 0.81 15.15
N TYR A 687 -6.23 -0.32 15.86
CA TYR A 687 -7.23 -0.71 16.83
C TYR A 687 -7.34 0.31 17.98
N LYS A 688 -6.20 0.80 18.50
CA LYS A 688 -6.16 1.76 19.62
C LYS A 688 -6.78 3.12 19.28
N ILE A 689 -6.73 3.53 18.01
CA ILE A 689 -7.34 4.77 17.53
C ILE A 689 -8.76 4.58 16.95
N GLY A 690 -9.28 3.35 16.86
CA GLY A 690 -10.60 3.07 16.27
C GLY A 690 -10.64 2.90 14.74
N GLU A 691 -9.50 3.00 14.05
CA GLU A 691 -9.37 2.94 12.59
C GLU A 691 -8.93 1.56 12.07
N PHE A 692 -9.38 0.47 12.69
CA PHE A 692 -8.99 -0.89 12.29
C PHE A 692 -9.43 -1.25 10.85
N SER A 693 -10.41 -0.54 10.28
CA SER A 693 -10.83 -0.66 8.88
C SER A 693 -9.68 -0.38 7.90
N GLN A 694 -8.71 0.45 8.28
CA GLN A 694 -7.52 0.80 7.47
C GLN A 694 -6.58 -0.41 7.24
N SER A 695 -6.73 -1.48 8.03
CA SER A 695 -6.03 -2.74 7.80
C SER A 695 -6.60 -3.58 6.64
N ASN A 696 -7.76 -3.21 6.09
CA ASN A 696 -8.35 -3.89 4.94
C ASN A 696 -7.77 -3.44 3.60
N PHE A 697 -6.79 -2.54 3.62
CA PHE A 697 -6.20 -1.96 2.41
C PHE A 697 -4.80 -2.52 2.16
N HIS A 698 -4.42 -2.62 0.89
CA HIS A 698 -3.05 -2.88 0.47
C HIS A 698 -2.08 -1.93 1.19
N PRO A 699 -0.89 -2.31 1.66
CA PRO A 699 -0.25 -3.61 1.53
C PRO A 699 -0.45 -4.53 2.75
N PHE A 700 -1.45 -4.30 3.62
CA PHE A 700 -1.58 -5.08 4.86
C PHE A 700 -1.73 -6.58 4.58
N PHE A 701 -2.76 -6.95 3.80
CA PHE A 701 -2.99 -8.35 3.42
C PHE A 701 -1.98 -8.86 2.40
N TYR A 702 -1.42 -7.99 1.56
CA TYR A 702 -0.29 -8.31 0.69
C TYR A 702 0.92 -8.85 1.48
N ILE A 703 1.33 -8.17 2.56
CA ILE A 703 2.48 -8.58 3.38
C ILE A 703 2.17 -9.91 4.10
N LEU A 704 0.98 -10.06 4.69
CA LEU A 704 0.57 -11.32 5.34
C LEU A 704 0.51 -12.48 4.35
N SER A 705 -0.02 -12.25 3.15
CA SER A 705 -0.06 -13.24 2.07
C SER A 705 1.34 -13.75 1.74
N ARG A 706 2.29 -12.82 1.56
CA ARG A 706 3.69 -13.16 1.27
C ARG A 706 4.38 -13.88 2.44
N ALA A 707 4.23 -13.41 3.66
CA ALA A 707 4.80 -14.05 4.85
C ALA A 707 4.31 -15.50 4.98
N THR A 708 3.00 -15.71 4.84
CA THR A 708 2.38 -17.05 4.89
C THR A 708 2.87 -17.95 3.75
N ALA A 709 2.95 -17.43 2.52
CA ALA A 709 3.45 -18.19 1.37
C ALA A 709 4.94 -18.55 1.52
N PHE A 710 5.74 -17.68 2.13
CA PHE A 710 7.14 -17.95 2.42
C PHE A 710 7.32 -19.04 3.48
N HIS A 711 6.49 -19.06 4.53
CA HIS A 711 6.42 -20.21 5.43
C HIS A 711 6.12 -21.51 4.67
N ALA A 712 5.14 -21.49 3.75
CA ALA A 712 4.81 -22.66 2.93
C ALA A 712 6.00 -23.14 2.09
N LYS A 713 6.77 -22.21 1.48
CA LYS A 713 7.99 -22.55 0.72
C LYS A 713 9.04 -23.27 1.57
N ILE A 714 9.25 -22.84 2.81
CA ILE A 714 10.19 -23.52 3.72
C ILE A 714 9.74 -24.96 3.98
N TYR A 715 8.45 -25.19 4.26
CA TYR A 715 7.92 -26.55 4.45
C TYR A 715 7.99 -27.39 3.18
N MET A 716 7.79 -26.77 2.02
CA MET A 716 7.82 -27.44 0.74
C MET A 716 9.20 -28.01 0.40
N TYR A 717 10.28 -27.25 0.59
CA TYR A 717 11.62 -27.63 0.13
C TYR A 717 12.61 -28.00 1.24
N THR A 718 12.37 -27.53 2.46
CA THR A 718 13.32 -27.58 3.57
C THR A 718 12.68 -28.09 4.88
N SER A 719 11.61 -28.89 4.78
CA SER A 719 10.90 -29.49 5.92
C SER A 719 11.78 -30.23 6.93
N ALA A 720 12.94 -30.75 6.50
CA ALA A 720 13.91 -31.39 7.38
C ALA A 720 14.51 -30.44 8.44
N TYR A 721 14.48 -29.13 8.19
CA TYR A 721 15.08 -28.10 9.04
C TYR A 721 14.04 -27.33 9.87
N THR A 722 12.76 -27.69 9.77
CA THR A 722 11.65 -27.06 10.49
C THR A 722 11.11 -27.96 11.60
N ASN A 723 10.50 -27.35 12.62
CA ASN A 723 9.70 -28.11 13.59
C ASN A 723 8.54 -28.78 12.85
N ARG A 724 8.57 -30.11 12.76
CA ARG A 724 7.56 -30.89 12.00
C ARG A 724 6.22 -30.82 12.73
N PRO A 725 5.14 -30.36 12.07
CA PRO A 725 3.81 -30.39 12.65
C PRO A 725 3.29 -31.82 12.59
N GLY A 726 3.78 -32.73 13.42
CA GLY A 726 3.33 -34.13 13.44
C GLY A 726 4.03 -35.06 12.43
N GLY A 727 3.27 -35.99 11.86
CA GLY A 727 3.77 -37.07 11.00
C GLY A 727 4.05 -36.64 9.56
N ARG A 728 4.35 -37.62 8.70
CA ARG A 728 4.66 -37.39 7.27
C ARG A 728 3.49 -36.78 6.53
N TRP A 729 2.27 -37.24 6.81
CA TRP A 729 1.03 -36.74 6.22
C TRP A 729 0.82 -35.26 6.55
N GLU A 730 0.94 -34.87 7.82
CA GLU A 730 0.76 -33.48 8.25
C GLU A 730 1.85 -32.57 7.65
N THR A 731 3.08 -33.05 7.53
CA THR A 731 4.19 -32.32 6.89
C THR A 731 3.94 -32.08 5.39
N LEU A 732 3.18 -32.94 4.72
CA LEU A 732 2.76 -32.76 3.31
C LEU A 732 1.54 -31.84 3.19
N LEU A 733 0.65 -31.85 4.20
CA LEU A 733 -0.58 -31.05 4.20
C LEU A 733 -0.36 -29.59 4.62
N GLU A 734 0.60 -29.33 5.50
CA GLU A 734 0.89 -27.98 6.01
C GLU A 734 1.15 -26.91 4.92
N PRO A 735 2.00 -27.14 3.90
CA PRO A 735 2.19 -26.13 2.84
C PRO A 735 0.89 -25.85 2.07
N ILE A 736 -0.01 -26.83 1.92
CA ILE A 736 -1.32 -26.64 1.27
C ILE A 736 -2.20 -25.72 2.11
N ARG A 737 -2.19 -25.86 3.44
CA ARG A 737 -2.94 -25.00 4.37
C ARG A 737 -2.43 -23.57 4.38
N LEU A 738 -1.12 -23.40 4.48
CA LEU A 738 -0.49 -22.09 4.46
C LEU A 738 -0.74 -21.38 3.12
N LEU A 739 -0.71 -22.09 1.99
CA LEU A 739 -1.02 -21.51 0.68
C LEU A 739 -2.51 -21.17 0.53
N GLU A 740 -3.42 -21.95 1.11
CA GLU A 740 -4.85 -21.60 1.17
C GLU A 740 -5.05 -20.25 1.89
N LYS A 741 -4.41 -20.10 3.06
CA LYS A 741 -4.41 -18.85 3.84
C LYS A 741 -3.78 -17.69 3.08
N ALA A 742 -2.64 -17.93 2.42
CA ALA A 742 -1.97 -16.93 1.59
C ALA A 742 -2.85 -16.46 0.41
N ARG A 743 -3.59 -17.37 -0.23
CA ARG A 743 -4.57 -17.05 -1.28
C ARG A 743 -5.71 -16.21 -0.74
N ILE A 744 -6.29 -16.57 0.41
CA ILE A 744 -7.36 -15.78 1.04
C ILE A 744 -6.87 -14.35 1.34
N TYR A 745 -5.66 -14.18 1.86
CA TYR A 745 -5.10 -12.85 2.07
C TYR A 745 -4.83 -12.11 0.76
N ALA A 746 -4.26 -12.76 -0.26
CA ALA A 746 -4.08 -12.12 -1.59
C ALA A 746 -5.42 -11.70 -2.21
N ALA A 747 -6.47 -12.50 -2.00
CA ALA A 747 -7.82 -12.20 -2.44
C ALA A 747 -8.39 -10.98 -1.73
N ARG A 748 -8.24 -10.88 -0.40
CA ARG A 748 -8.69 -9.72 0.39
C ARG A 748 -7.93 -8.43 0.06
N ASP A 749 -6.66 -8.55 -0.33
CA ASP A 749 -5.83 -7.43 -0.80
C ASP A 749 -6.26 -6.91 -2.19
N GLY A 750 -6.91 -7.75 -3.00
CA GLY A 750 -7.27 -7.47 -4.40
C GLY A 750 -6.15 -7.75 -5.39
N SER A 751 -5.18 -8.57 -5.02
CA SER A 751 -4.01 -8.85 -5.85
C SER A 751 -4.21 -10.12 -6.70
N GLU A 752 -4.75 -9.94 -7.91
CA GLU A 752 -4.97 -10.99 -8.91
C GLU A 752 -3.70 -11.83 -9.20
N SER A 753 -2.55 -11.16 -9.37
CA SER A 753 -1.26 -11.79 -9.67
C SER A 753 -0.80 -12.75 -8.57
N TYR A 754 -0.71 -12.28 -7.33
CA TYR A 754 -0.29 -13.10 -6.20
C TYR A 754 -1.30 -14.20 -5.86
N TYR A 755 -2.61 -13.95 -6.03
CA TYR A 755 -3.59 -15.00 -5.87
C TYR A 755 -3.39 -16.12 -6.90
N ALA A 756 -3.22 -15.80 -8.17
CA ALA A 756 -2.91 -16.77 -9.22
C ALA A 756 -1.59 -17.51 -8.91
N TYR A 757 -0.58 -16.78 -8.45
CA TYR A 757 0.73 -17.31 -8.08
C TYR A 757 0.65 -18.35 -6.95
N TRP A 758 -0.08 -18.05 -5.87
CA TRP A 758 -0.26 -18.97 -4.75
C TRP A 758 -1.17 -20.15 -5.09
N SER A 759 -2.17 -19.94 -5.97
CA SER A 759 -3.01 -21.01 -6.50
C SER A 759 -2.17 -22.04 -7.29
N ALA A 760 -1.19 -21.57 -8.08
CA ALA A 760 -0.28 -22.44 -8.82
C ALA A 760 0.70 -23.20 -7.91
N TYR A 761 1.23 -22.58 -6.84
CA TYR A 761 2.01 -23.32 -5.85
C TYR A 761 1.17 -24.34 -5.09
N GLN A 762 -0.07 -23.98 -4.76
CA GLN A 762 -0.95 -24.87 -4.00
C GLN A 762 -1.35 -26.09 -4.82
N SER A 763 -1.67 -25.90 -6.11
CA SER A 763 -1.95 -27.02 -7.03
C SER A 763 -0.77 -27.98 -7.11
N TRP A 764 0.46 -27.45 -7.21
CA TRP A 764 1.66 -28.29 -7.17
C TRP A 764 1.79 -29.08 -5.86
N ASN A 765 1.52 -28.46 -4.71
CA ASN A 765 1.56 -29.18 -3.43
C ASN A 765 0.46 -30.26 -3.30
N TYR A 766 -0.72 -30.06 -3.90
CA TYR A 766 -1.72 -31.12 -4.05
C TYR A 766 -1.21 -32.29 -4.91
N LEU A 767 -0.50 -32.02 -6.01
CA LEU A 767 0.12 -33.07 -6.82
C LEU A 767 1.22 -33.82 -6.04
N ILE A 768 2.03 -33.11 -5.24
CA ILE A 768 3.00 -33.75 -4.35
C ILE A 768 2.28 -34.69 -3.36
N LEU A 769 1.20 -34.23 -2.73
CA LEU A 769 0.40 -35.04 -1.82
C LEU A 769 -0.20 -36.27 -2.54
N ALA A 770 -0.67 -36.12 -3.77
CA ALA A 770 -1.21 -37.23 -4.58
C ALA A 770 -0.20 -38.37 -4.85
N TYR A 771 1.10 -38.06 -4.93
CA TYR A 771 2.15 -39.04 -5.24
C TYR A 771 2.92 -39.53 -4.00
N LEU A 772 3.03 -38.69 -2.96
CA LEU A 772 3.78 -39.02 -1.74
C LEU A 772 2.89 -39.41 -0.56
N GLY A 773 1.60 -39.08 -0.59
CA GLY A 773 0.64 -39.34 0.48
C GLY A 773 0.39 -40.83 0.69
N GLU A 774 0.34 -41.24 1.95
CA GLU A 774 -0.07 -42.58 2.38
C GLU A 774 -1.58 -42.53 2.65
N PHE A 775 -2.36 -42.79 1.59
CA PHE A 775 -3.82 -42.74 1.62
C PHE A 775 -4.42 -43.99 2.29
N ASP A 776 -4.29 -44.08 3.61
CA ASP A 776 -4.96 -45.12 4.42
C ASP A 776 -6.46 -44.80 4.60
N HIS A 777 -7.25 -45.74 5.16
CA HIS A 777 -8.69 -45.55 5.42
C HIS A 777 -9.05 -44.33 6.31
N ASN A 778 -8.07 -43.73 7.00
CA ASN A 778 -8.24 -42.51 7.82
C ASN A 778 -7.70 -41.23 7.14
N SER A 779 -7.21 -41.32 5.89
CA SER A 779 -6.73 -40.15 5.14
C SER A 779 -7.89 -39.21 4.80
N GLN A 780 -7.74 -37.93 5.10
CA GLN A 780 -8.83 -36.95 5.00
C GLN A 780 -9.13 -36.54 3.57
N ILE A 781 -8.11 -36.51 2.72
CA ILE A 781 -8.20 -36.11 1.31
C ILE A 781 -7.75 -37.30 0.48
N SER A 782 -8.55 -37.73 -0.50
CA SER A 782 -8.17 -38.83 -1.38
C SER A 782 -7.20 -38.37 -2.48
N ARG A 783 -6.54 -39.32 -3.15
CA ARG A 783 -5.69 -39.02 -4.31
C ARG A 783 -6.46 -38.33 -5.44
N GLU A 784 -7.66 -38.82 -5.74
CA GLU A 784 -8.54 -38.23 -6.77
C GLU A 784 -8.96 -36.80 -6.42
N GLU A 785 -9.28 -36.54 -5.14
CA GLU A 785 -9.57 -35.19 -4.66
C GLU A 785 -8.37 -34.25 -4.81
N CYS A 786 -7.13 -34.75 -4.58
CA CYS A 786 -5.93 -33.95 -4.80
C CYS A 786 -5.76 -33.55 -6.27
N LEU A 787 -6.00 -34.48 -7.20
CA LEU A 787 -5.93 -34.20 -8.65
C LEU A 787 -7.03 -33.22 -9.09
N ASP A 788 -8.25 -33.37 -8.58
CA ASP A 788 -9.37 -32.45 -8.82
C ASP A 788 -9.07 -31.05 -8.30
N TRP A 789 -8.57 -30.92 -7.07
CA TRP A 789 -8.14 -29.63 -6.52
C TRP A 789 -7.01 -28.99 -7.33
N ALA A 790 -5.99 -29.75 -7.71
CA ALA A 790 -4.89 -29.23 -8.52
C ALA A 790 -5.39 -28.64 -9.86
N LYS A 791 -6.30 -29.35 -10.54
CA LYS A 791 -6.92 -28.88 -11.79
C LYS A 791 -7.72 -27.59 -11.57
N ARG A 792 -8.64 -27.58 -10.60
CA ARG A 792 -9.49 -26.41 -10.29
C ARG A 792 -8.67 -25.16 -9.99
N LEU A 793 -7.62 -25.32 -9.19
CA LEU A 793 -6.75 -24.22 -8.78
C LEU A 793 -5.97 -23.64 -9.97
N ILE A 794 -5.50 -24.49 -10.89
CA ILE A 794 -4.85 -24.04 -12.12
C ILE A 794 -5.85 -23.30 -13.01
N ASP A 795 -7.02 -23.89 -13.26
CA ASP A 795 -8.02 -23.27 -14.13
C ASP A 795 -8.45 -21.89 -13.58
N HIS A 796 -8.62 -21.75 -12.26
CA HIS A 796 -8.94 -20.46 -11.64
C HIS A 796 -7.75 -19.48 -11.62
N ALA A 797 -6.52 -19.96 -11.43
CA ALA A 797 -5.32 -19.13 -11.52
C ALA A 797 -5.18 -18.49 -12.92
N LEU A 798 -5.49 -19.26 -13.96
CA LEU A 798 -5.46 -18.79 -15.35
C LEU A 798 -6.52 -17.72 -15.61
N LEU A 799 -7.73 -17.87 -15.05
CA LEU A 799 -8.78 -16.85 -15.13
C LEU A 799 -8.32 -15.53 -14.49
N CYS A 800 -7.81 -15.59 -13.25
CA CYS A 800 -7.32 -14.39 -12.56
C CYS A 800 -6.12 -13.73 -13.24
N TYR A 801 -5.30 -14.51 -13.96
CA TYR A 801 -4.12 -13.98 -14.67
C TYR A 801 -4.44 -13.42 -16.06
N SER A 802 -5.62 -13.71 -16.61
CA SER A 802 -5.98 -13.41 -18.00
C SER A 802 -5.81 -11.93 -18.39
N SER A 803 -6.21 -11.01 -17.50
CA SER A 803 -6.09 -9.54 -17.67
C SER A 803 -4.63 -9.11 -17.80
N ILE A 804 -3.79 -9.55 -16.85
CA ILE A 804 -2.36 -9.23 -16.75
C ILE A 804 -1.61 -9.78 -17.95
N GLY A 805 -1.82 -11.06 -18.28
CA GLY A 805 -1.16 -11.71 -19.40
C GLY A 805 -1.50 -11.05 -20.74
N LYS A 806 -2.76 -10.64 -20.93
CA LYS A 806 -3.19 -9.90 -22.12
C LYS A 806 -2.50 -8.54 -22.22
N GLN A 807 -2.40 -7.81 -21.11
CA GLN A 807 -1.70 -6.52 -21.08
C GLN A 807 -0.21 -6.68 -21.41
N CYS A 808 0.47 -7.67 -20.82
CA CYS A 808 1.89 -7.92 -21.08
C CYS A 808 2.14 -8.25 -22.55
N TYR A 809 1.29 -9.09 -23.14
CA TYR A 809 1.36 -9.42 -24.56
C TYR A 809 1.12 -8.19 -25.45
N GLN A 810 0.12 -7.36 -25.13
CA GLN A 810 -0.17 -6.15 -25.89
C GLN A 810 1.01 -5.17 -25.87
N GLU A 811 1.65 -4.96 -24.72
CA GLU A 811 2.80 -4.07 -24.63
C GLU A 811 4.02 -4.57 -25.41
N ILE A 812 4.26 -5.88 -25.43
CA ILE A 812 5.31 -6.47 -26.28
C ILE A 812 5.00 -6.19 -27.76
N LYS A 813 3.74 -6.32 -28.16
CA LYS A 813 3.31 -6.07 -29.54
C LYS A 813 3.42 -4.60 -29.92
N ASP A 814 2.97 -3.70 -29.05
CA ASP A 814 2.97 -2.25 -29.29
C ASP A 814 4.38 -1.67 -29.37
N ASN A 815 5.34 -2.28 -28.66
CA ASN A 815 6.75 -1.87 -28.67
C ASN A 815 7.63 -2.72 -29.62
N GLY A 816 7.06 -3.74 -30.27
CA GLY A 816 7.79 -4.64 -31.16
C GLY A 816 8.16 -3.98 -32.50
N GLY A 817 9.44 -4.05 -32.89
CA GLY A 817 9.95 -3.48 -34.13
C GLY A 817 10.04 -1.95 -34.12
N LYS A 818 9.98 -1.32 -32.94
CA LYS A 818 10.05 0.14 -32.79
C LYS A 818 11.43 0.67 -33.19
N VAL A 819 11.44 1.64 -34.10
CA VAL A 819 12.64 2.40 -34.48
C VAL A 819 12.84 3.52 -33.46
N THR A 820 14.03 3.61 -32.89
CA THR A 820 14.40 4.61 -31.87
C THR A 820 15.57 5.46 -32.34
N ASP A 821 15.81 6.58 -31.64
CA ASP A 821 16.92 7.49 -31.94
C ASP A 821 18.31 6.85 -31.69
N ILE A 822 18.36 5.79 -30.88
CA ILE A 822 19.59 5.08 -30.53
C ILE A 822 19.62 3.81 -31.37
N SER A 823 20.51 3.80 -32.37
CA SER A 823 20.77 2.63 -33.20
C SER A 823 22.25 2.28 -33.22
N ARG A 824 22.55 0.98 -33.21
CA ARG A 824 23.92 0.46 -33.24
C ARG A 824 24.06 -0.50 -34.44
N PRO A 825 25.01 -0.25 -35.35
CA PRO A 825 25.31 -1.18 -36.43
C PRO A 825 26.13 -2.35 -35.90
N GLU A 826 25.63 -3.57 -36.08
CA GLU A 826 26.39 -4.81 -35.94
C GLU A 826 26.69 -5.41 -37.31
N ILE A 827 27.48 -6.48 -37.36
CA ILE A 827 27.81 -7.18 -38.61
C ILE A 827 26.50 -7.65 -39.25
N ASP A 828 26.11 -7.01 -40.36
CA ASP A 828 24.91 -7.26 -41.16
C ASP A 828 23.53 -6.86 -40.57
N GLU A 829 23.46 -6.19 -39.41
CA GLU A 829 22.20 -5.79 -38.75
C GLU A 829 22.24 -4.38 -38.12
N LEU A 830 21.08 -3.69 -38.10
CA LEU A 830 20.90 -2.43 -37.35
C LEU A 830 19.95 -2.69 -36.17
N LYS A 831 20.47 -2.63 -34.94
CA LYS A 831 19.68 -2.80 -33.70
C LYS A 831 19.26 -1.45 -33.12
N TYR A 832 18.09 -1.42 -32.50
CA TYR A 832 17.51 -0.23 -31.88
C TYR A 832 17.41 -0.40 -30.35
N TYR A 833 17.59 0.69 -29.62
CA TYR A 833 17.65 0.69 -28.15
C TYR A 833 16.77 1.78 -27.54
N GLU A 834 16.24 1.50 -26.36
CA GLU A 834 15.60 2.48 -25.49
C GLU A 834 16.45 2.75 -24.25
N LYS A 835 16.51 4.03 -23.86
CA LYS A 835 17.34 4.48 -22.75
C LYS A 835 16.53 4.60 -21.45
N TYR A 836 17.10 4.07 -20.37
CA TYR A 836 16.57 4.07 -19.01
C TYR A 836 17.69 4.39 -18.01
N GLY A 837 17.98 5.68 -17.78
CA GLY A 837 19.20 6.06 -17.05
C GLY A 837 20.46 5.74 -17.83
N ASP A 838 21.43 5.14 -17.14
CA ASP A 838 22.70 4.68 -17.74
C ASP A 838 22.57 3.31 -18.45
N VAL A 839 21.36 2.75 -18.48
CA VAL A 839 21.04 1.46 -19.10
C VAL A 839 20.30 1.66 -20.42
N GLU A 840 20.80 1.05 -21.49
CA GLU A 840 20.13 0.96 -22.78
C GLU A 840 19.63 -0.48 -23.00
N VAL A 841 18.37 -0.66 -23.38
CA VAL A 841 17.78 -1.99 -23.60
C VAL A 841 17.38 -2.14 -25.06
N GLN A 842 17.82 -3.22 -25.71
CA GLN A 842 17.45 -3.52 -27.08
C GLN A 842 15.92 -3.65 -27.21
N VAL A 843 15.36 -3.04 -28.24
CA VAL A 843 13.95 -3.14 -28.59
C VAL A 843 13.63 -4.56 -29.06
N THR A 844 12.45 -5.07 -28.68
CA THR A 844 12.00 -6.39 -29.15
C THR A 844 11.75 -6.36 -30.67
N PRO A 845 12.20 -7.36 -31.45
CA PRO A 845 11.90 -7.45 -32.88
C PRO A 845 10.40 -7.58 -33.18
N LEU A 846 9.99 -7.38 -34.44
CA LEU A 846 8.60 -7.53 -34.83
C LEU A 846 8.15 -8.99 -34.68
N ILE A 847 7.08 -9.26 -33.92
CA ILE A 847 6.61 -10.63 -33.67
C ILE A 847 5.57 -11.07 -34.71
N ARG A 848 5.92 -12.09 -35.50
CA ARG A 848 5.02 -12.83 -36.40
C ARG A 848 4.50 -14.09 -35.69
N GLU A 849 3.19 -14.20 -35.57
CA GLU A 849 2.56 -15.40 -34.98
C GLU A 849 2.37 -16.48 -36.03
N LEU A 850 2.83 -17.69 -35.72
CA LEU A 850 2.59 -18.85 -36.56
C LEU A 850 1.17 -19.38 -36.32
N PRO A 851 0.46 -19.83 -37.37
CA PRO A 851 -0.91 -20.34 -37.24
C PRO A 851 -0.95 -21.61 -36.39
N ILE A 852 -1.90 -21.63 -35.45
CA ILE A 852 -2.16 -22.78 -34.55
C ILE A 852 -2.72 -23.92 -35.40
N ASN A 853 -2.10 -25.11 -35.35
CA ASN A 853 -2.52 -26.40 -35.93
C ASN A 853 -2.01 -26.87 -37.32
N ASN A 854 -0.96 -26.28 -37.91
CA ASN A 854 -0.36 -26.85 -39.14
C ASN A 854 1.07 -27.38 -38.94
N PHE A 855 1.28 -28.23 -37.92
CA PHE A 855 2.49 -29.07 -37.85
C PHE A 855 2.34 -30.30 -38.75
N PHE A 856 2.25 -30.09 -40.07
CA PHE A 856 2.74 -31.11 -40.99
C PHE A 856 4.26 -31.00 -40.97
N TYR A 857 4.92 -31.96 -40.31
CA TYR A 857 6.36 -32.17 -40.40
C TYR A 857 6.77 -32.16 -41.88
N GLY A 858 7.36 -31.07 -42.36
CA GLY A 858 7.86 -30.96 -43.74
C GLY A 858 7.68 -29.62 -44.47
N ASP A 859 6.80 -28.69 -44.03
CA ASP A 859 6.69 -27.39 -44.71
C ASP A 859 7.68 -26.37 -44.10
N SER A 860 8.82 -26.18 -44.77
CA SER A 860 9.90 -25.25 -44.40
C SER A 860 9.48 -23.77 -44.27
N ARG A 861 8.25 -23.42 -44.66
CA ARG A 861 7.71 -22.05 -44.63
C ARG A 861 7.18 -21.61 -43.26
N TYR A 862 7.01 -22.52 -42.29
CA TYR A 862 6.43 -22.24 -40.97
C TYR A 862 7.34 -22.67 -39.80
N SER A 863 8.65 -22.43 -39.90
CA SER A 863 9.60 -22.71 -38.83
C SER A 863 9.70 -21.56 -37.82
N GLN A 864 9.77 -21.90 -36.53
CA GLN A 864 10.16 -20.94 -35.49
C GLN A 864 11.60 -20.47 -35.73
N ALA A 865 11.79 -19.17 -35.94
CA ALA A 865 13.09 -18.57 -36.23
C ALA A 865 13.08 -17.05 -35.98
N TYR A 866 14.24 -16.50 -35.61
CA TYR A 866 14.53 -15.08 -35.69
C TYR A 866 15.20 -14.80 -37.05
N ASN A 867 14.60 -13.91 -37.85
CA ASN A 867 15.20 -13.43 -39.09
C ASN A 867 15.84 -12.06 -38.86
N ALA A 868 17.10 -12.10 -38.44
CA ALA A 868 18.13 -11.07 -38.51
C ALA A 868 17.87 -9.95 -39.52
N SER A 869 17.94 -10.27 -40.82
CA SER A 869 17.89 -9.32 -41.93
C SER A 869 16.58 -8.53 -42.03
N SER A 870 15.47 -9.12 -41.60
CA SER A 870 14.15 -8.48 -41.60
C SER A 870 13.72 -7.99 -40.22
N HIS A 871 14.51 -8.26 -39.19
CA HIS A 871 14.20 -8.02 -37.79
C HIS A 871 12.82 -8.56 -37.36
N VAL A 872 12.49 -9.79 -37.80
CA VAL A 872 11.21 -10.46 -37.51
C VAL A 872 11.43 -11.73 -36.69
N LEU A 873 10.69 -11.85 -35.59
CA LEU A 873 10.65 -13.01 -34.71
C LEU A 873 9.40 -13.85 -34.99
N SER A 874 9.56 -15.08 -35.48
CA SER A 874 8.43 -15.99 -35.75
C SER A 874 8.27 -17.00 -34.61
N ILE A 875 7.18 -16.89 -33.84
CA ILE A 875 6.93 -17.70 -32.63
C ILE A 875 5.66 -18.54 -32.79
N ASP A 876 5.71 -19.81 -32.33
CA ASP A 876 4.50 -20.60 -32.12
C ASP A 876 3.82 -20.24 -30.79
N MET A 877 2.58 -19.74 -30.91
CA MET A 877 1.77 -19.26 -29.80
C MET A 877 0.90 -20.34 -29.15
N SER A 878 0.92 -21.59 -29.61
CA SER A 878 0.04 -22.67 -29.13
C SER A 878 0.11 -22.91 -27.61
N ILE A 879 1.27 -22.70 -26.98
CA ILE A 879 1.43 -22.77 -25.51
C ILE A 879 1.08 -21.44 -24.86
N LEU A 880 1.53 -20.32 -25.44
CA LEU A 880 1.44 -18.99 -24.83
C LEU A 880 0.06 -18.34 -24.96
N LYS A 881 -0.78 -18.85 -25.87
CA LYS A 881 -2.11 -18.36 -26.18
C LYS A 881 -3.08 -19.54 -26.19
N GLN A 882 -3.84 -19.70 -25.12
CA GLN A 882 -4.74 -20.84 -24.95
C GLN A 882 -6.21 -20.39 -24.92
N PRO A 883 -7.12 -21.14 -25.56
CA PRO A 883 -8.54 -20.93 -25.35
C PRO A 883 -8.87 -21.27 -23.89
N SER A 884 -9.61 -20.41 -23.20
CA SER A 884 -10.10 -20.72 -21.87
C SER A 884 -11.13 -21.83 -21.94
N ALA A 885 -11.02 -22.81 -21.05
CA ALA A 885 -12.02 -23.88 -20.92
C ALA A 885 -13.30 -23.39 -20.22
N ILE A 886 -13.24 -22.25 -19.54
CA ILE A 886 -14.31 -21.72 -18.66
C ILE A 886 -14.91 -20.43 -19.22
N SER A 887 -14.16 -19.64 -19.99
CA SER A 887 -14.61 -18.37 -20.58
C SER A 887 -14.41 -18.36 -22.10
N SER A 888 -15.13 -17.48 -22.80
CA SER A 888 -14.92 -17.23 -24.24
C SER A 888 -13.63 -16.47 -24.54
N GLU A 889 -12.91 -16.01 -23.50
CA GLU A 889 -11.71 -15.21 -23.63
C GLU A 889 -10.46 -16.10 -23.83
N THR A 890 -9.51 -15.59 -24.60
CA THR A 890 -8.20 -16.24 -24.77
C THR A 890 -7.27 -15.86 -23.63
N ILE A 891 -6.62 -16.84 -23.01
CA ILE A 891 -5.64 -16.63 -21.94
C ILE A 891 -4.26 -16.49 -22.57
N TYR A 892 -3.55 -15.43 -22.19
CA TYR A 892 -2.19 -15.12 -22.62
C TYR A 892 -1.22 -15.39 -21.47
N LEU A 893 -0.20 -16.22 -21.69
CA LEU A 893 0.82 -16.58 -20.69
C LEU A 893 2.11 -15.77 -20.89
N PHE A 894 1.97 -14.44 -20.90
CA PHE A 894 3.07 -13.48 -21.01
C PHE A 894 3.27 -12.71 -19.70
N GLY A 895 4.51 -12.27 -19.45
CA GLY A 895 4.87 -11.45 -18.29
C GLY A 895 5.57 -12.22 -17.20
N THR A 896 5.81 -11.57 -16.05
CA THR A 896 6.70 -12.15 -15.04
C THR A 896 6.11 -13.42 -14.41
N HIS A 897 4.84 -13.39 -14.02
CA HIS A 897 4.24 -14.51 -13.32
C HIS A 897 3.77 -15.66 -14.23
N SER A 898 4.12 -15.68 -15.51
CA SER A 898 3.76 -16.80 -16.40
C SER A 898 4.60 -18.07 -16.16
N THR A 899 5.82 -17.96 -15.63
CA THR A 899 6.75 -19.10 -15.44
C THR A 899 6.19 -20.18 -14.51
N ILE A 900 5.72 -19.78 -13.33
CA ILE A 900 5.02 -20.63 -12.35
C ILE A 900 3.71 -21.21 -12.91
N LEU A 901 2.94 -20.45 -13.70
CA LEU A 901 1.69 -20.93 -14.28
C LEU A 901 1.99 -22.03 -15.30
N LEU A 902 2.97 -21.79 -16.19
CA LEU A 902 3.48 -22.80 -17.11
C LEU A 902 3.99 -24.02 -16.36
N PHE A 903 4.75 -23.83 -15.27
CA PHE A 903 5.20 -24.93 -14.44
C PHE A 903 4.03 -25.76 -13.89
N ALA A 904 3.01 -25.11 -13.31
CA ALA A 904 1.85 -25.78 -12.75
C ALA A 904 1.01 -26.49 -13.83
N ILE A 905 0.83 -25.89 -15.00
CA ILE A 905 0.16 -26.53 -16.15
C ILE A 905 0.96 -27.75 -16.60
N GLY A 906 2.29 -27.64 -16.74
CA GLY A 906 3.17 -28.76 -17.10
C GLY A 906 3.10 -29.89 -16.07
N MET A 907 3.09 -29.56 -14.78
CA MET A 907 2.91 -30.54 -13.70
C MET A 907 1.56 -31.23 -13.76
N ARG A 908 0.48 -30.51 -14.08
CA ARG A 908 -0.85 -31.10 -14.29
C ARG A 908 -0.82 -32.07 -15.48
N GLU A 909 -0.35 -31.64 -16.64
CA GLU A 909 -0.28 -32.49 -17.84
C GLU A 909 0.57 -33.75 -17.57
N LEU A 910 1.67 -33.63 -16.82
CA LEU A 910 2.50 -34.77 -16.43
C LEU A 910 1.82 -35.71 -15.43
N CYS A 911 0.93 -35.22 -14.55
CA CYS A 911 0.41 -35.99 -13.43
C CYS A 911 -1.03 -36.53 -13.59
N VAL A 912 -1.74 -36.19 -14.66
CA VAL A 912 -3.13 -36.61 -14.89
C VAL A 912 -3.24 -38.09 -15.27
N ASP A 913 -4.23 -38.78 -14.70
CA ASP A 913 -4.55 -40.18 -15.01
C ASP A 913 -5.74 -40.26 -15.96
N GLN A 914 -5.51 -40.08 -17.26
CA GLN A 914 -6.56 -40.26 -18.26
C GLN A 914 -6.00 -40.93 -19.51
N GLY A 915 -6.69 -41.96 -19.98
CA GLY A 915 -6.59 -42.38 -21.37
C GLY A 915 -5.86 -43.68 -21.69
N SER A 916 -5.72 -43.91 -23.00
CA SER A 916 -4.83 -44.93 -23.57
C SER A 916 -3.36 -44.52 -23.41
N GLU A 917 -2.43 -45.47 -23.57
CA GLU A 917 -0.99 -45.18 -23.45
C GLU A 917 -0.51 -44.07 -24.42
N GLU A 918 -1.10 -44.00 -25.62
CA GLU A 918 -0.84 -42.94 -26.62
C GLU A 918 -1.24 -41.54 -26.12
N GLN A 919 -2.36 -41.43 -25.40
CA GLN A 919 -2.81 -40.16 -24.83
C GLN A 919 -1.85 -39.68 -23.73
N ILE A 920 -1.34 -40.61 -22.93
CA ILE A 920 -0.37 -40.31 -21.88
C ILE A 920 0.97 -39.91 -22.49
N GLN A 921 1.41 -40.57 -23.56
CA GLN A 921 2.58 -40.16 -24.31
C GLN A 921 2.43 -38.73 -24.84
N SER A 922 1.31 -38.40 -25.48
CA SER A 922 1.03 -37.05 -25.98
C SER A 922 1.01 -36.00 -24.86
N GLN A 923 0.48 -36.34 -23.68
CA GLN A 923 0.51 -35.47 -22.50
C GLN A 923 1.93 -35.23 -22.00
N VAL A 924 2.78 -36.27 -21.97
CA VAL A 924 4.19 -36.14 -21.57
C VAL A 924 4.97 -35.28 -22.56
N GLU A 925 4.72 -35.41 -23.86
CA GLU A 925 5.31 -34.55 -24.90
C GLU A 925 4.86 -33.09 -24.76
N LYS A 926 3.57 -32.87 -24.48
CA LYS A 926 3.02 -31.54 -24.20
C LYS A 926 3.65 -30.94 -22.93
N ALA A 927 3.76 -31.72 -21.86
CA ALA A 927 4.38 -31.32 -20.60
C ALA A 927 5.86 -30.95 -20.81
N LEU A 928 6.62 -31.76 -21.56
CA LEU A 928 8.00 -31.46 -21.93
C LEU A 928 8.13 -30.09 -22.60
N ARG A 929 7.25 -29.78 -23.56
CA ARG A 929 7.26 -28.50 -24.27
C ARG A 929 6.92 -27.33 -23.33
N ILE A 930 5.94 -27.51 -22.45
CA ILE A 930 5.56 -26.50 -21.45
C ILE A 930 6.69 -26.23 -20.45
N PHE A 931 7.35 -27.28 -19.93
CA PHE A 931 8.50 -27.12 -19.05
C PHE A 931 9.67 -26.43 -19.75
N THR A 932 9.82 -26.66 -21.06
CA THR A 932 10.84 -25.99 -21.87
C THR A 932 10.60 -24.47 -21.93
N TYR A 933 9.37 -24.05 -22.23
CA TYR A 933 9.01 -22.62 -22.22
C TYR A 933 9.09 -22.02 -20.80
N CYS A 934 8.74 -22.81 -19.78
CA CYS A 934 8.84 -22.40 -18.38
C CYS A 934 10.28 -22.02 -18.00
N TRP A 935 11.26 -22.88 -18.29
CA TRP A 935 12.66 -22.55 -17.95
C TRP A 935 13.26 -21.50 -18.88
N ALA A 936 12.85 -21.44 -20.16
CA ALA A 936 13.31 -20.43 -21.10
C ALA A 936 12.91 -19.00 -20.69
N ILE A 937 11.66 -18.78 -20.28
CA ILE A 937 11.19 -17.48 -19.75
C ILE A 937 11.86 -17.13 -18.42
N ALA A 938 12.21 -18.15 -17.63
CA ALA A 938 12.82 -17.99 -16.32
C ALA A 938 14.34 -17.74 -16.37
N LYS A 939 14.98 -17.91 -17.54
CA LYS A 939 16.41 -17.77 -17.78
C LYS A 939 16.72 -16.41 -18.41
N ASP A 940 17.91 -15.89 -18.12
CA ASP A 940 18.37 -14.61 -18.67
C ASP A 940 18.54 -14.71 -20.19
N GLY A 941 17.72 -13.95 -20.90
CA GLY A 941 17.75 -13.83 -22.36
C GLY A 941 18.53 -12.64 -22.87
N SER A 942 19.49 -12.11 -22.11
CA SER A 942 20.29 -10.96 -22.54
C SER A 942 21.80 -11.18 -22.45
N THR A 943 22.52 -10.44 -23.29
CA THR A 943 23.98 -10.26 -23.22
C THR A 943 24.29 -8.81 -22.91
N SER A 944 25.07 -8.60 -21.86
CA SER A 944 25.48 -7.28 -21.41
C SER A 944 26.78 -6.84 -22.06
N ASN A 945 26.82 -5.58 -22.50
CA ASN A 945 27.99 -4.96 -23.10
C ASN A 945 28.24 -3.58 -22.48
N CYS A 946 29.53 -3.22 -22.32
CA CYS A 946 29.98 -1.92 -21.83
C CYS A 946 30.94 -1.29 -22.84
N GLU A 947 30.69 -0.06 -23.27
CA GLU A 947 31.68 0.71 -24.03
C GLU A 947 32.69 1.35 -23.07
N GLU A 948 33.99 1.07 -23.29
CA GLU A 948 35.07 1.52 -22.41
C GLU A 948 35.23 3.04 -22.31
N ASN A 949 34.67 3.80 -23.27
CA ASN A 949 34.88 5.25 -23.39
C ASN A 949 33.77 6.13 -22.81
N ASP A 950 32.58 5.59 -22.50
CA ASP A 950 31.41 6.43 -22.13
C ASP A 950 30.63 5.90 -20.90
N HIS A 951 31.11 4.84 -20.24
CA HIS A 951 30.46 4.16 -19.10
C HIS A 951 29.00 3.72 -19.33
N LYS A 952 28.52 3.75 -20.58
CA LYS A 952 27.16 3.34 -20.95
C LYS A 952 27.07 1.82 -21.04
N PHE A 953 26.04 1.30 -20.39
CA PHE A 953 25.74 -0.11 -20.30
C PHE A 953 24.56 -0.43 -21.22
N TYR A 954 24.70 -1.41 -22.10
CA TYR A 954 23.60 -1.85 -22.96
C TYR A 954 23.33 -3.35 -22.86
N LEU A 955 22.06 -3.70 -22.94
CA LEU A 955 21.52 -5.05 -22.88
C LEU A 955 21.01 -5.46 -24.26
N ASP A 956 21.70 -6.40 -24.89
CA ASP A 956 21.27 -7.04 -26.13
C ASP A 956 20.41 -8.26 -25.80
N ARG A 957 19.30 -8.43 -26.52
CA ARG A 957 18.41 -9.58 -26.40
C ARG A 957 18.95 -10.74 -27.24
N ASN A 958 19.10 -11.90 -26.61
CA ASN A 958 19.56 -13.11 -27.27
C ASN A 958 18.37 -13.88 -27.88
N PHE A 959 18.25 -13.81 -29.20
CA PHE A 959 17.31 -14.61 -29.99
C PHE A 959 18.01 -15.67 -30.86
N GLU A 960 19.34 -15.80 -30.74
CA GLU A 960 20.13 -16.68 -31.57
C GLU A 960 19.91 -18.15 -31.19
N LYS A 961 19.86 -19.01 -32.20
CA LYS A 961 19.53 -20.42 -32.04
C LYS A 961 20.80 -21.19 -31.62
N ASP A 962 20.88 -21.60 -30.37
CA ASP A 962 21.93 -22.52 -29.91
C ASP A 962 21.84 -23.87 -30.64
N SER A 963 22.94 -24.62 -30.74
CA SER A 963 22.96 -25.97 -31.36
C SER A 963 22.01 -26.97 -30.67
N CYS A 964 21.55 -26.65 -29.46
CA CYS A 964 20.62 -27.42 -28.65
C CYS A 964 19.15 -26.94 -28.78
N ASP A 965 18.90 -25.80 -29.42
CA ASP A 965 17.57 -25.20 -29.59
C ASP A 965 16.86 -25.88 -30.77
N ARG A 966 16.20 -27.01 -30.50
CA ARG A 966 15.34 -27.70 -31.49
C ARG A 966 13.90 -27.16 -31.52
N SER A 967 13.50 -26.34 -30.53
CA SER A 967 12.08 -26.04 -30.22
C SER A 967 11.71 -24.55 -30.17
N GLY A 968 12.62 -23.63 -30.49
CA GLY A 968 12.42 -22.18 -30.45
C GLY A 968 12.47 -21.59 -29.04
N ASP A 969 13.22 -22.21 -28.11
CA ASP A 969 13.29 -21.76 -26.72
C ASP A 969 14.06 -20.42 -26.59
N SER A 970 15.11 -20.22 -27.38
CA SER A 970 15.86 -18.96 -27.45
C SER A 970 14.99 -17.77 -27.87
N LEU A 971 13.98 -18.01 -28.71
CA LEU A 971 13.07 -16.96 -29.19
C LEU A 971 12.19 -16.39 -28.08
N VAL A 972 11.75 -17.26 -27.16
CA VAL A 972 10.94 -16.86 -26.00
C VAL A 972 11.83 -16.29 -24.91
N MET A 973 13.03 -16.86 -24.72
CA MET A 973 14.02 -16.40 -23.75
C MET A 973 14.42 -14.93 -24.01
N GLY A 974 14.75 -14.56 -25.25
CA GLY A 974 15.13 -13.18 -25.62
C GLY A 974 14.06 -12.10 -25.37
N LEU A 975 12.80 -12.49 -25.10
CA LEU A 975 11.75 -11.55 -24.69
C LEU A 975 11.94 -11.04 -23.25
N TYR A 976 12.74 -11.71 -22.43
CA TYR A 976 12.92 -11.42 -21.00
C TYR A 976 14.40 -11.16 -20.67
N PRO A 977 14.86 -9.89 -20.72
CA PRO A 977 16.25 -9.54 -20.42
C PRO A 977 16.50 -9.58 -18.92
N HIS A 978 17.62 -10.18 -18.50
CA HIS A 978 18.09 -10.26 -17.11
C HIS A 978 17.04 -10.85 -16.16
N ARG A 979 16.70 -12.12 -16.37
CA ARG A 979 15.65 -12.78 -15.60
C ARG A 979 16.07 -14.15 -15.12
N LEU A 980 16.18 -14.35 -13.81
CA LEU A 980 16.69 -15.61 -13.26
C LEU A 980 15.83 -16.06 -12.09
N THR A 981 15.05 -17.13 -12.25
CA THR A 981 14.22 -17.64 -11.13
C THR A 981 14.48 -19.10 -10.84
N ASP A 982 14.03 -19.58 -9.68
CA ASP A 982 14.05 -21.00 -9.29
C ASP A 982 13.44 -21.92 -10.38
N PHE A 983 12.49 -21.40 -11.16
CA PHE A 983 11.81 -22.13 -12.24
C PHE A 983 12.70 -22.46 -13.43
N THR A 984 13.87 -21.84 -13.54
CA THR A 984 14.88 -22.22 -14.54
C THR A 984 15.35 -23.65 -14.30
N ASP A 985 15.82 -23.94 -13.09
CA ASP A 985 16.34 -25.27 -12.75
C ASP A 985 15.20 -26.28 -12.55
N LEU A 986 14.08 -25.87 -11.93
CA LEU A 986 12.92 -26.74 -11.77
C LEU A 986 12.35 -27.16 -13.12
N GLY A 987 12.20 -26.23 -14.07
CA GLY A 987 11.72 -26.53 -15.42
C GLY A 987 12.66 -27.49 -16.16
N LYS A 988 13.99 -27.30 -16.05
CA LYS A 988 14.98 -28.24 -16.61
C LYS A 988 14.90 -29.65 -16.00
N ILE A 989 14.71 -29.75 -14.69
CA ILE A 989 14.56 -31.04 -13.99
C ILE A 989 13.33 -31.78 -14.51
N PHE A 990 12.18 -31.13 -14.59
CA PHE A 990 10.95 -31.79 -15.04
C PHE A 990 10.90 -32.02 -16.55
N ALA A 991 11.59 -31.20 -17.36
CA ALA A 991 11.86 -31.52 -18.77
C ALA A 991 12.72 -32.80 -18.89
N ALA A 992 13.76 -32.94 -18.06
CA ALA A 992 14.58 -34.16 -18.00
C ALA A 992 13.77 -35.39 -17.56
N VAL A 993 12.83 -35.24 -16.60
CA VAL A 993 11.88 -36.30 -16.23
C VAL A 993 11.03 -36.73 -17.43
N CYS A 994 10.42 -35.79 -18.15
CA CYS A 994 9.59 -36.09 -19.32
C CYS A 994 10.39 -36.82 -20.41
N LYS A 995 11.60 -36.34 -20.71
CA LYS A 995 12.50 -37.00 -21.68
C LYS A 995 12.86 -38.42 -21.24
N ALA A 996 13.20 -38.63 -19.97
CA ALA A 996 13.52 -39.96 -19.47
C ALA A 996 12.32 -40.92 -19.54
N ILE A 997 11.10 -40.45 -19.30
CA ILE A 997 9.87 -41.26 -19.47
C ILE A 997 9.75 -41.73 -20.93
N LEU A 998 9.87 -40.81 -21.88
CA LEU A 998 9.74 -41.12 -23.31
C LEU A 998 10.86 -42.06 -23.81
N ILE A 999 12.10 -41.86 -23.35
CA ILE A 999 13.24 -42.73 -23.69
C ILE A 999 13.00 -44.16 -23.18
N ILE A 1000 12.63 -44.32 -21.90
CA ILE A 1000 12.45 -45.65 -21.30
C ILE A 1000 11.27 -46.38 -21.96
N TYR A 1001 10.17 -45.67 -22.26
CA TYR A 1001 9.02 -46.25 -22.94
C TYR A 1001 9.34 -46.65 -24.39
N GLY A 1002 10.03 -45.79 -25.15
CA GLY A 1002 10.47 -46.08 -26.52
C GLY A 1002 11.43 -47.28 -26.59
N GLN A 1003 12.36 -47.40 -25.63
CA GLN A 1003 13.27 -48.55 -25.53
C GLN A 1003 12.55 -49.87 -25.22
N ALA A 1004 11.45 -49.83 -24.46
CA ALA A 1004 10.65 -51.02 -24.15
C ALA A 1004 9.80 -51.53 -25.34
N ASN A 1005 9.44 -50.64 -26.28
CA ASN A 1005 8.53 -50.93 -27.39
C ASN A 1005 9.22 -51.13 -28.76
N HIS A 1006 10.48 -50.72 -28.93
CA HIS A 1006 11.24 -50.87 -30.19
C HIS A 1006 12.12 -52.14 -30.26
N SER A 1007 11.60 -53.31 -29.90
CA SER A 1007 12.29 -54.62 -30.10
C SER A 1007 11.82 -55.39 -31.34
N SER A 1008 10.92 -54.85 -32.17
CA SER A 1008 10.30 -55.64 -33.24
C SER A 1008 9.83 -54.83 -34.46
N THR A 1009 10.70 -54.06 -35.11
CA THR A 1009 10.75 -53.94 -36.60
C THR A 1009 11.83 -52.94 -37.02
N VAL A 1010 12.81 -53.44 -37.77
CA VAL A 1010 13.87 -52.65 -38.40
C VAL A 1010 13.31 -51.99 -39.66
N SER A 1011 13.43 -50.67 -39.76
CA SER A 1011 13.68 -49.99 -41.03
C SER A 1011 14.70 -48.87 -40.78
N GLU A 1012 15.79 -48.91 -41.54
CA GLU A 1012 17.02 -48.13 -41.34
C GLU A 1012 16.86 -46.63 -41.67
N GLU A 1013 15.67 -46.16 -42.03
CA GLU A 1013 15.37 -44.75 -42.33
C GLU A 1013 14.85 -43.96 -41.12
N ALA A 1014 14.53 -44.62 -39.99
CA ALA A 1014 14.09 -43.96 -38.74
C ALA A 1014 15.25 -43.57 -37.80
N SER A 1015 16.46 -43.42 -38.33
CA SER A 1015 17.69 -43.18 -37.55
C SER A 1015 17.94 -41.71 -37.17
N GLU A 1016 17.04 -40.78 -37.51
CA GLU A 1016 17.21 -39.35 -37.19
C GLU A 1016 16.48 -38.83 -35.94
N ILE A 1017 15.62 -39.64 -35.28
CA ILE A 1017 14.91 -39.23 -34.05
C ILE A 1017 15.17 -40.20 -32.89
N ALA A 1018 16.42 -40.61 -32.69
CA ALA A 1018 16.82 -41.29 -31.46
C ALA A 1018 16.88 -40.25 -30.32
N MET A 1019 15.83 -40.15 -29.50
CA MET A 1019 15.91 -39.43 -28.22
C MET A 1019 17.03 -40.07 -27.38
N ASN A 1020 18.13 -39.34 -27.20
CA ASN A 1020 19.35 -39.82 -26.56
C ASN A 1020 19.42 -39.33 -25.11
N TRP A 1021 19.91 -40.18 -24.21
CA TRP A 1021 20.21 -39.83 -22.81
C TRP A 1021 21.15 -38.62 -22.68
N ASP A 1022 21.92 -38.29 -23.72
CA ASP A 1022 22.80 -37.12 -23.76
C ASP A 1022 22.02 -35.80 -23.60
N GLU A 1023 20.80 -35.69 -24.11
CA GLU A 1023 19.97 -34.49 -23.92
C GLU A 1023 19.51 -34.33 -22.45
N VAL A 1024 19.26 -35.45 -21.76
CA VAL A 1024 18.95 -35.47 -20.32
C VAL A 1024 20.19 -35.03 -19.52
N GLU A 1025 21.36 -35.53 -19.87
CA GLU A 1025 22.62 -35.15 -19.23
C GLU A 1025 22.97 -33.68 -19.47
N LEU A 1026 22.73 -33.15 -20.67
CA LEU A 1026 22.92 -31.73 -20.97
C LEU A 1026 22.03 -30.85 -20.10
N LEU A 1027 20.71 -31.13 -20.03
CA LEU A 1027 19.78 -30.40 -19.17
C LEU A 1027 20.24 -30.41 -17.70
N LEU A 1028 20.58 -31.60 -17.19
CA LEU A 1028 21.01 -31.74 -15.80
C LEU A 1028 22.39 -31.09 -15.55
N SER A 1029 23.33 -31.19 -16.49
CA SER A 1029 24.65 -30.57 -16.37
C SER A 1029 24.57 -29.04 -16.32
N SER A 1030 23.58 -28.46 -17.02
CA SER A 1030 23.25 -27.03 -17.00
C SER A 1030 22.52 -26.56 -15.72
N LEU A 1031 22.25 -27.46 -14.77
CA LEU A 1031 21.77 -27.04 -13.45
C LEU A 1031 22.86 -26.27 -12.71
N HIS A 1032 22.46 -25.20 -12.02
CA HIS A 1032 23.33 -24.13 -11.52
C HIS A 1032 23.87 -23.19 -12.59
N ASP A 1033 23.27 -23.18 -13.80
CA ASP A 1033 23.75 -22.47 -15.01
C ASP A 1033 24.94 -21.59 -14.69
N ARG A 1034 26.15 -22.17 -14.84
CA ARG A 1034 27.40 -21.47 -14.60
C ARG A 1034 27.46 -20.40 -15.66
N TYR A 1035 26.90 -19.24 -15.36
CA TYR A 1035 27.13 -18.06 -16.14
C TYR A 1035 28.65 -17.84 -15.99
N LYS A 1036 29.41 -18.28 -16.99
CA LYS A 1036 30.70 -17.67 -17.25
C LYS A 1036 30.32 -16.39 -17.96
N PRO A 1037 30.31 -15.24 -17.27
CA PRO A 1037 30.12 -14.01 -17.99
C PRO A 1037 31.26 -13.89 -18.99
N SER A 1038 31.01 -14.18 -20.27
CA SER A 1038 32.02 -14.05 -21.32
C SER A 1038 32.31 -12.58 -21.65
N SER A 1039 31.66 -11.62 -20.98
CA SER A 1039 31.92 -10.18 -21.10
C SER A 1039 31.65 -9.34 -19.83
N PHE A 1040 31.09 -9.88 -18.73
CA PHE A 1040 30.99 -9.07 -17.50
C PHE A 1040 32.38 -8.90 -16.89
N LYS A 1041 32.93 -7.69 -17.02
CA LYS A 1041 33.84 -7.16 -16.00
C LYS A 1041 33.05 -7.02 -14.68
N SER A 1042 32.95 -8.11 -13.93
CA SER A 1042 33.11 -8.22 -12.46
C SER A 1042 32.44 -7.23 -11.47
N LYS A 1043 31.52 -6.34 -11.84
CA LYS A 1043 30.99 -5.32 -10.90
C LYS A 1043 29.50 -5.44 -10.55
N GLN A 1044 28.64 -5.84 -11.48
CA GLN A 1044 27.19 -5.74 -11.30
C GLN A 1044 26.56 -6.96 -10.61
N VAL A 1045 27.05 -8.17 -10.85
CA VAL A 1045 26.56 -9.42 -10.20
C VAL A 1045 27.37 -9.76 -8.94
N LEU A 1046 28.32 -8.90 -8.56
CA LEU A 1046 29.27 -9.13 -7.47
C LEU A 1046 29.89 -10.54 -7.54
N ASP A 1047 30.26 -11.02 -8.73
CA ASP A 1047 30.82 -12.35 -8.98
C ASP A 1047 30.00 -13.54 -8.43
N GLN A 1048 28.69 -13.39 -8.25
CA GLN A 1048 27.81 -14.50 -7.87
C GLN A 1048 27.75 -15.55 -8.98
N SER A 1049 28.29 -16.74 -8.73
CA SER A 1049 28.41 -17.80 -9.74
C SER A 1049 27.22 -18.77 -9.81
N ARG A 1050 26.38 -18.82 -8.75
CA ARG A 1050 25.21 -19.71 -8.66
C ARG A 1050 24.01 -18.95 -8.10
N TYR A 1051 22.89 -18.95 -8.84
CA TYR A 1051 21.66 -18.23 -8.48
C TYR A 1051 20.74 -19.07 -7.56
N ASN A 1052 20.59 -20.36 -7.86
CA ASN A 1052 19.78 -21.30 -7.08
C ASN A 1052 20.65 -22.19 -6.17
N GLY A 1053 21.76 -21.66 -5.65
CA GLY A 1053 22.71 -22.41 -4.81
C GLY A 1053 22.08 -22.99 -3.53
N HIS A 1054 20.97 -22.41 -3.07
CA HIS A 1054 20.19 -22.94 -1.95
C HIS A 1054 19.61 -24.35 -2.17
N PHE A 1055 19.53 -24.82 -3.43
CA PHE A 1055 19.12 -26.17 -3.81
C PHE A 1055 20.28 -27.12 -4.20
N ASP A 1056 21.54 -26.72 -4.02
CA ASP A 1056 22.70 -27.48 -4.51
C ASP A 1056 22.71 -28.95 -4.02
N GLY A 1057 22.34 -29.18 -2.75
CA GLY A 1057 22.20 -30.52 -2.19
C GLY A 1057 21.15 -31.38 -2.91
N GLN A 1058 19.98 -30.80 -3.22
CA GLN A 1058 18.91 -31.46 -3.99
C GLN A 1058 19.36 -31.71 -5.43
N PHE A 1059 19.98 -30.74 -6.10
CA PHE A 1059 20.42 -30.86 -7.49
C PHE A 1059 21.52 -31.93 -7.67
N LYS A 1060 22.47 -32.03 -6.73
CA LYS A 1060 23.46 -33.12 -6.70
C LYS A 1060 22.78 -34.49 -6.61
N LYS A 1061 21.75 -34.65 -5.78
CA LYS A 1061 20.97 -35.89 -5.66
C LYS A 1061 20.20 -36.22 -6.95
N VAL A 1062 19.57 -35.23 -7.60
CA VAL A 1062 18.89 -35.44 -8.89
C VAL A 1062 19.88 -35.94 -9.95
N LYS A 1063 21.05 -35.29 -10.09
CA LYS A 1063 22.12 -35.72 -11.02
C LYS A 1063 22.53 -37.17 -10.77
N LEU A 1064 22.76 -37.54 -9.51
CA LEU A 1064 23.12 -38.91 -9.13
C LEU A 1064 22.01 -39.92 -9.44
N TYR A 1065 20.75 -39.57 -9.18
CA TYR A 1065 19.60 -40.43 -9.46
C TYR A 1065 19.48 -40.76 -10.96
N PHE A 1066 19.54 -39.76 -11.85
CA PHE A 1066 19.46 -39.99 -13.30
C PHE A 1066 20.67 -40.76 -13.84
N ALA A 1067 21.89 -40.53 -13.29
CA ALA A 1067 23.06 -41.32 -13.66
C ALA A 1067 22.93 -42.81 -13.27
N GLN A 1068 22.34 -43.10 -12.10
CA GLN A 1068 22.03 -44.47 -11.69
C GLN A 1068 20.93 -45.09 -12.58
N LEU A 1069 19.90 -44.33 -12.92
CA LEU A 1069 18.80 -44.75 -13.80
C LEU A 1069 19.31 -45.14 -15.19
N LYS A 1070 20.16 -44.31 -15.81
CA LYS A 1070 20.82 -44.59 -17.11
C LYS A 1070 21.62 -45.89 -17.05
N ARG A 1071 22.45 -46.08 -16.00
CA ARG A 1071 23.23 -47.32 -15.81
C ARG A 1071 22.34 -48.55 -15.65
N LYS A 1072 21.27 -48.46 -14.85
CA LYS A 1072 20.36 -49.57 -14.59
C LYS A 1072 19.62 -50.02 -15.86
N LYS A 1073 19.12 -49.07 -16.66
CA LYS A 1073 18.42 -49.36 -17.91
C LYS A 1073 19.36 -49.85 -19.01
N ASN A 1074 20.60 -49.36 -19.07
CA ASN A 1074 21.61 -49.89 -20.00
C ASN A 1074 22.09 -51.31 -19.63
N SER A 1075 22.01 -51.72 -18.35
CA SER A 1075 22.44 -53.04 -17.87
C SER A 1075 21.35 -54.11 -17.86
N GLN A 1076 20.07 -53.75 -18.00
CA GLN A 1076 18.96 -54.71 -18.06
C GLN A 1076 18.62 -55.01 -19.53
N ALA A 1077 18.88 -56.25 -19.98
CA ALA A 1077 18.33 -56.74 -21.25
C ALA A 1077 16.78 -56.80 -21.12
N SER A 1078 16.09 -56.15 -22.04
CA SER A 1078 14.66 -55.84 -21.98
C SER A 1078 13.76 -57.07 -22.19
N ASP A 1079 13.39 -57.77 -21.12
CA ASP A 1079 12.38 -58.86 -21.19
C ASP A 1079 11.00 -58.44 -20.63
N SER A 1080 10.83 -57.21 -20.13
CA SER A 1080 9.55 -56.72 -19.60
C SER A 1080 9.11 -55.39 -20.22
N CYS A 1081 7.96 -55.40 -20.89
CA CYS A 1081 7.26 -54.20 -21.35
C CYS A 1081 6.72 -53.42 -20.12
N GLU A 1082 7.38 -52.33 -19.74
CA GLU A 1082 6.93 -51.43 -18.66
C GLU A 1082 5.90 -50.44 -19.21
N LYS A 1083 4.72 -50.34 -18.58
CA LYS A 1083 3.69 -49.36 -18.97
C LYS A 1083 4.15 -47.94 -18.68
N ILE A 1084 3.91 -47.00 -19.59
CA ILE A 1084 4.29 -45.58 -19.45
C ILE A 1084 3.85 -44.95 -18.11
N ILE A 1085 2.65 -45.30 -17.62
CA ILE A 1085 2.12 -44.85 -16.31
C ILE A 1085 3.04 -45.25 -15.16
N SER A 1086 3.51 -46.51 -15.13
CA SER A 1086 4.38 -47.01 -14.06
C SER A 1086 5.75 -46.32 -14.06
N ILE A 1087 6.31 -46.06 -15.25
CA ILE A 1087 7.57 -45.34 -15.42
C ILE A 1087 7.42 -43.90 -14.91
N ARG A 1088 6.39 -43.20 -15.38
CA ARG A 1088 6.04 -41.84 -14.99
C ARG A 1088 5.85 -41.73 -13.49
N ASP A 1089 5.02 -42.58 -12.89
CA ASP A 1089 4.68 -42.48 -11.47
C ASP A 1089 5.88 -42.70 -10.57
N LYS A 1090 6.75 -43.65 -10.94
CA LYS A 1090 8.00 -43.88 -10.23
C LYS A 1090 8.93 -42.67 -10.32
N LEU A 1091 9.19 -42.15 -11.51
CA LEU A 1091 10.12 -41.03 -11.72
C LEU A 1091 9.63 -39.75 -11.05
N VAL A 1092 8.34 -39.41 -11.20
CA VAL A 1092 7.74 -38.23 -10.56
C VAL A 1092 7.83 -38.35 -9.03
N LYS A 1093 7.47 -39.51 -8.47
CA LYS A 1093 7.55 -39.78 -7.03
C LYS A 1093 8.97 -39.62 -6.49
N ASP A 1094 9.95 -40.20 -7.16
CA ASP A 1094 11.35 -40.16 -6.73
C ASP A 1094 11.92 -38.73 -6.79
N VAL A 1095 11.63 -37.98 -7.85
CA VAL A 1095 12.06 -36.58 -7.97
C VAL A 1095 11.38 -35.69 -6.94
N PHE A 1096 10.08 -35.87 -6.66
CA PHE A 1096 9.41 -35.13 -5.57
C PHE A 1096 10.07 -35.35 -4.22
N LYS A 1097 10.43 -36.60 -3.87
CA LYS A 1097 11.15 -36.90 -2.63
C LYS A 1097 12.50 -36.19 -2.57
N ILE A 1098 13.27 -36.24 -3.66
CA ILE A 1098 14.59 -35.59 -3.74
C ILE A 1098 14.45 -34.07 -3.55
N MET A 1099 13.51 -33.44 -4.24
CA MET A 1099 13.29 -31.99 -4.17
C MET A 1099 12.79 -31.50 -2.80
N ARG A 1100 12.07 -32.35 -2.06
CA ARG A 1100 11.69 -32.08 -0.66
C ARG A 1100 12.84 -32.24 0.34
N GLY A 1101 13.99 -32.74 -0.11
CA GLY A 1101 15.15 -32.98 0.73
C GLY A 1101 15.17 -34.33 1.44
N GLU A 1102 14.34 -35.31 1.04
CA GLU A 1102 14.39 -36.67 1.58
C GLU A 1102 15.72 -37.37 1.19
N ASN A 1103 16.24 -38.26 2.06
CA ASN A 1103 17.58 -38.84 1.92
C ASN A 1103 17.60 -40.26 1.31
N ASP A 1104 16.45 -40.92 1.17
CA ASP A 1104 16.38 -42.38 0.94
C ASP A 1104 16.01 -42.79 -0.50
N VAL A 1105 16.35 -41.99 -1.51
CA VAL A 1105 15.96 -42.26 -2.92
C VAL A 1105 17.13 -42.84 -3.72
N LYS A 1106 16.97 -44.07 -4.24
CA LYS A 1106 17.92 -44.76 -5.15
C LYS A 1106 17.16 -45.31 -6.38
N ALA A 1107 17.76 -45.24 -7.58
CA ALA A 1107 17.09 -45.53 -8.86
C ALA A 1107 16.76 -47.02 -9.14
#